data_AF-O62033-F1
#
_entry.id   AF-O62033-F1
#
_cell.length_a   1.000
_cell.length_b   1.000
_cell.length_c   1.000
_cell.angle_alpha   90.00
_cell.angle_beta   90.00
_cell.angle_gamma   90.00
#
_symmetry.space_group_name_H-M   'P 1'
#
loop_
_entity.id
_entity.type
_entity.pdbx_description
1 polymer ?
#
loop_
_entity_poly.entity_id
_entity_poly.type
_entity_poly.pdbx_seq_one_letter_code
_entity_poly.pdbx_strand_id
1 'polypeptide(L)'
;MRIKSIISMIILLKITIFGIITISVECVNSNINNNESLDYSSRRQFVRAVNPHDKHSNINNNESLDYSNRRPFARAVSDNEDPATLFKKLPAVARLVTAIAIINGFSDGSIPADPVIAELLNIDTASLKQLEKFNKTSVDKFIESVSSAAMDSSNETLTVEQAMLDVFKIMTIWERIGKLENISTTYSLASLKPVESWSISEFKNFNLMNTLGLIDKIVKAESSPIPELKKQLAVLASAVTNLPPATTMKPFIVTLEKWALIDSFVDIMLLHNSHFDVLLFTSPSFNAHTVQYIPFATDPDISVMKDVVVSLFSCINRTVTAGFANGISDIEKLSSDSKDRWIDGILKPSVPLSNINILSKFAVEMKKLNYLWNPVSTETHYHMMRQVFDLQKHRGIRLTQNAIDSISNTLETKCLIADMDKSFLENMKQSAKHVKLLLRKVQALESIRNAFTSKVINDFNKLSTQTKSSDVSSIRTVLRSLSQSFKLIQNSKSLQKHVTGAQTLNEVYAEPHTQPLVTRLECLMKEIKNTDKIASILRSVKILRKLKSDRKLVEKFKEVSSAVSKSLPLLVSLRKIAEEYKKDNSSGMTDLKKLKPLQGLSKPFGDAVGALVSITKVSRSELETFVRNGESTQKIADIYGTPEQQRQFESQWGNFEATTQQIEMFLSDASIWEKSIAIKKNLNLSAYGQMFKDLTILNSIDVKLEPRLAATEGFDNITTNQRVTQIVAEFRASLMELSKLDLDFSRYKSAFNSMKEVLRSVEAGFKGEKLELSISVSRSGNVTTTTEFAIVATSSYSGLVYTVGTLVIAVILVTITFLWCWYDQSCIYHKLKRRYITNMKTAPELGSITPDSSQDSQSEREAERFVARKPHTSQLPPPPTPSPATLTPTSANTTTAASVTPSGKPVSKVEKLKKDRIEVEKKRVSKKSRLNKTI
;
A
#
# COMPACT_ATOMS: atom_id res chain seq x y z
N MET A 1 34.77 35.23 -1.36
CA MET A 1 34.74 33.91 -0.66
C MET A 1 33.50 33.72 0.21
N ARG A 2 33.12 34.65 1.10
CA ARG A 2 31.98 34.46 2.04
C ARG A 2 30.59 34.28 1.38
N ILE A 3 30.31 34.96 0.26
CA ILE A 3 29.03 34.80 -0.47
C ILE A 3 28.87 33.38 -1.04
N LYS A 4 29.95 32.75 -1.54
CA LYS A 4 29.91 31.36 -2.01
C LYS A 4 29.58 30.37 -0.89
N SER A 5 30.07 30.62 0.33
CA SER A 5 29.78 29.76 1.49
C SER A 5 28.30 29.83 1.89
N ILE A 6 27.70 31.02 1.87
CA ILE A 6 26.27 31.21 2.18
C ILE A 6 25.40 30.53 1.12
N ILE A 7 25.72 30.71 -0.17
CA ILE A 7 25.00 30.05 -1.26
C ILE A 7 25.10 28.53 -1.14
N SER A 8 26.28 27.98 -0.84
CA SER A 8 26.46 26.53 -0.65
C SER A 8 25.63 26.00 0.53
N MET A 9 25.53 26.77 1.62
CA MET A 9 24.75 26.39 2.80
C MET A 9 23.24 26.45 2.53
N ILE A 10 22.78 27.43 1.75
CA ILE A 10 21.38 27.52 1.28
C ILE A 10 21.04 26.36 0.33
N ILE A 11 21.96 25.98 -0.55
CA ILE A 11 21.78 24.82 -1.44
C ILE A 11 21.70 23.52 -0.63
N LEU A 12 22.60 23.32 0.33
CA LEU A 12 22.57 22.16 1.23
C LEU A 12 21.27 22.11 2.05
N LEU A 13 20.84 23.24 2.62
CA LEU A 13 19.58 23.31 3.37
C LEU A 13 18.38 22.99 2.47
N LYS A 14 18.35 23.50 1.23
CA LYS A 14 17.32 23.17 0.25
C LYS A 14 17.32 21.69 -0.11
N ILE A 15 18.49 21.06 -0.29
CA ILE A 15 18.59 19.62 -0.58
C ILE A 15 18.11 18.78 0.61
N THR A 16 18.46 19.15 1.85
CA THR A 16 17.99 18.43 3.04
C THR A 16 16.49 18.58 3.23
N ILE A 17 15.94 19.78 3.05
CA ILE A 17 14.49 20.03 3.12
C ILE A 17 13.76 19.27 2.00
N PHE A 18 14.28 19.28 0.76
CA PHE A 18 13.67 18.51 -0.33
C PHE A 18 13.75 17.00 -0.09
N GLY A 19 14.86 16.51 0.48
CA GLY A 19 15.01 15.09 0.86
C GLY A 19 14.02 14.66 1.93
N ILE A 20 13.83 15.47 2.98
CA ILE A 20 12.86 15.20 4.05
C ILE A 20 11.43 15.26 3.50
N ILE A 21 11.10 16.26 2.68
CA ILE A 21 9.78 16.36 2.03
C ILE A 21 9.56 15.16 1.12
N THR A 22 10.55 14.68 0.37
CA THR A 22 10.38 13.52 -0.52
C THR A 22 10.12 12.23 0.27
N ILE A 23 10.82 12.03 1.40
CA ILE A 23 10.61 10.83 2.26
C ILE A 23 9.24 10.89 2.97
N SER A 24 8.79 12.06 3.41
CA SER A 24 7.45 12.20 4.01
C SER A 24 6.31 12.16 2.98
N VAL A 25 6.56 12.59 1.74
CA VAL A 25 5.56 12.56 0.66
C VAL A 25 5.36 11.16 0.10
N GLU A 26 6.36 10.26 0.11
CA GLU A 26 6.16 8.87 -0.33
C GLU A 26 5.18 8.08 0.55
N CYS A 27 4.95 8.47 1.82
CA CYS A 27 3.91 7.86 2.68
C CYS A 27 2.57 8.64 2.71
N VAL A 28 2.51 9.89 2.21
CA VAL A 28 1.29 10.73 2.27
C VAL A 28 0.71 11.07 0.89
N ASN A 29 1.35 10.64 -0.21
CA ASN A 29 0.82 10.83 -1.56
C ASN A 29 -0.48 10.04 -1.87
N SER A 30 -1.13 9.43 -0.87
CA SER A 30 -2.46 8.86 -1.04
C SER A 30 -3.60 9.89 -1.10
N ASN A 31 -3.35 11.20 -0.99
CA ASN A 31 -4.46 12.18 -0.87
C ASN A 31 -4.47 13.37 -1.85
N ILE A 32 -3.65 13.38 -2.90
CA ILE A 32 -3.78 14.38 -3.98
C ILE A 32 -3.83 13.66 -5.33
N ASN A 33 -4.97 13.05 -5.62
CA ASN A 33 -5.49 12.79 -6.97
C ASN A 33 -7.00 12.55 -6.86
N ASN A 34 -7.71 13.51 -6.24
CA ASN A 34 -9.16 13.60 -6.35
C ASN A 34 -9.47 14.41 -7.61
N ASN A 35 -9.79 13.74 -8.71
CA ASN A 35 -10.63 14.23 -9.82
C ASN A 35 -10.78 13.10 -10.85
N GLU A 36 -11.39 12.00 -10.44
CA GLU A 36 -11.51 10.76 -11.22
C GLU A 36 -12.99 10.34 -11.29
N SER A 37 -13.74 10.81 -12.28
CA SER A 37 -14.93 10.08 -12.74
C SER A 37 -15.01 10.03 -14.28
N LEU A 38 -15.79 9.07 -14.77
CA LEU A 38 -15.50 8.27 -15.94
C LEU A 38 -16.66 8.14 -16.95
N ASP A 39 -16.23 7.74 -18.14
CA ASP A 39 -16.89 7.29 -19.39
C ASP A 39 -17.83 6.08 -19.15
N TYR A 40 -18.88 5.73 -19.92
CA TYR A 40 -19.49 6.25 -21.16
C TYR A 40 -20.67 5.39 -21.64
N SER A 41 -21.64 6.03 -22.31
CA SER A 41 -22.58 5.38 -23.21
C SER A 41 -21.99 5.23 -24.63
N SER A 42 -22.38 4.15 -25.32
CA SER A 42 -22.24 3.87 -26.77
C SER A 42 -21.10 2.93 -27.21
N ARG A 43 -21.35 1.61 -27.08
CA ARG A 43 -20.99 0.60 -28.10
C ARG A 43 -22.26 0.02 -28.74
N ARG A 44 -22.91 0.80 -29.61
CA ARG A 44 -23.74 0.25 -30.70
C ARG A 44 -23.15 0.72 -32.02
N GLN A 45 -22.04 0.13 -32.44
CA GLN A 45 -21.61 0.12 -33.85
C GLN A 45 -20.51 -0.92 -34.15
N PHE A 46 -20.40 -1.99 -33.35
CA PHE A 46 -19.52 -3.14 -33.63
C PHE A 46 -20.31 -4.44 -33.83
N VAL A 47 -21.50 -4.36 -34.45
CA VAL A 47 -22.27 -5.53 -34.90
C VAL A 47 -22.38 -5.60 -36.43
N ARG A 48 -21.62 -4.80 -37.18
CA ARG A 48 -21.53 -4.98 -38.65
C ARG A 48 -20.10 -4.90 -39.15
N ALA A 49 -19.31 -5.91 -38.80
CA ALA A 49 -18.09 -6.26 -39.51
C ALA A 49 -17.75 -7.75 -39.30
N VAL A 50 -18.74 -8.62 -39.46
CA VAL A 50 -18.49 -10.00 -39.89
C VAL A 50 -19.46 -10.19 -41.04
N ASN A 51 -18.98 -9.88 -42.25
CA ASN A 51 -19.66 -10.24 -43.48
C ASN A 51 -19.65 -11.78 -43.56
N PRO A 52 -20.77 -12.48 -43.41
CA PRO A 52 -20.81 -13.92 -43.50
C PRO A 52 -21.09 -14.26 -44.96
N HIS A 53 -20.04 -14.39 -45.76
CA HIS A 53 -19.99 -15.13 -47.02
C HIS A 53 -18.74 -14.68 -47.78
N ASP A 54 -17.63 -15.38 -47.56
CA ASP A 54 -16.74 -15.63 -48.68
C ASP A 54 -16.38 -17.11 -48.74
N LYS A 55 -16.70 -17.65 -49.90
CA LYS A 55 -16.81 -19.04 -50.29
C LYS A 55 -15.43 -19.67 -50.48
N HIS A 56 -15.39 -20.97 -50.21
CA HIS A 56 -14.62 -22.00 -50.94
C HIS A 56 -13.22 -21.61 -51.43
N SER A 57 -12.18 -21.89 -50.63
CA SER A 57 -10.93 -22.41 -51.20
C SER A 57 -10.83 -23.89 -50.87
N ASN A 58 -11.22 -24.68 -51.87
CA ASN A 58 -11.09 -26.11 -51.94
C ASN A 58 -9.62 -26.41 -52.29
N ILE A 59 -8.81 -26.85 -51.33
CA ILE A 59 -7.48 -27.42 -51.62
C ILE A 59 -7.47 -28.82 -51.04
N ASN A 60 -8.06 -29.73 -51.81
CA ASN A 60 -7.72 -31.15 -51.77
C ASN A 60 -6.28 -31.29 -52.25
N ASN A 61 -5.35 -31.63 -51.35
CA ASN A 61 -4.11 -32.30 -51.72
C ASN A 61 -3.88 -33.41 -50.70
N ASN A 62 -4.37 -34.59 -51.06
CA ASN A 62 -3.94 -35.87 -50.52
C ASN A 62 -2.47 -36.06 -50.90
N GLU A 63 -1.54 -35.77 -50.00
CA GLU A 63 -0.22 -36.40 -50.02
C GLU A 63 0.01 -37.05 -48.66
N SER A 64 -0.26 -38.35 -48.64
CA SER A 64 0.16 -39.28 -47.61
C SER A 64 1.68 -39.39 -47.62
N LEU A 65 2.38 -38.50 -46.93
CA LEU A 65 3.81 -38.62 -46.70
C LEU A 65 4.07 -39.30 -45.36
N ASP A 66 4.11 -40.62 -45.47
CA ASP A 66 4.88 -41.60 -44.70
C ASP A 66 5.63 -41.05 -43.48
N TYR A 67 5.07 -41.34 -42.31
CA TYR A 67 5.54 -40.94 -40.99
C TYR A 67 6.62 -41.90 -40.49
N SER A 68 7.70 -42.08 -41.25
CA SER A 68 8.86 -42.83 -40.79
C SER A 68 10.15 -42.23 -41.35
N ASN A 69 11.07 -41.86 -40.44
CA ASN A 69 12.41 -41.30 -40.69
C ASN A 69 12.57 -39.77 -40.64
N ARG A 70 12.39 -39.17 -39.45
CA ARG A 70 13.36 -38.14 -39.00
C ARG A 70 13.79 -38.38 -37.56
N ARG A 71 15.08 -38.67 -37.45
CA ARG A 71 15.87 -38.86 -36.24
C ARG A 71 15.48 -37.81 -35.19
N PRO A 72 15.27 -38.18 -33.92
CA PRO A 72 14.89 -37.23 -32.89
C PRO A 72 15.97 -36.16 -32.86
N PHE A 73 15.59 -34.93 -33.18
CA PHE A 73 16.35 -33.77 -32.76
C PHE A 73 16.54 -33.96 -31.27
N ALA A 74 17.76 -34.32 -30.88
CA ALA A 74 18.22 -34.17 -29.52
C ALA A 74 17.89 -32.71 -29.18
N ARG A 75 16.78 -32.49 -28.46
CA ARG A 75 16.54 -31.24 -27.77
C ARG A 75 17.82 -31.05 -27.00
N ALA A 76 18.65 -30.09 -27.42
CA ALA A 76 19.79 -29.67 -26.66
C ALA A 76 19.28 -29.50 -25.23
N VAL A 77 19.68 -30.42 -24.36
CA VAL A 77 19.26 -30.38 -22.96
C VAL A 77 19.82 -29.07 -22.47
N SER A 78 18.95 -28.09 -22.23
CA SER A 78 19.39 -26.79 -21.77
C SER A 78 20.23 -27.01 -20.50
N ASP A 79 21.49 -26.58 -20.55
CA ASP A 79 22.38 -26.56 -19.38
C ASP A 79 21.91 -25.56 -18.33
N ASN A 80 20.88 -24.77 -18.63
CA ASN A 80 20.30 -23.83 -17.70
C ASN A 80 19.35 -24.53 -16.73
N GLU A 81 19.33 -24.06 -15.50
CA GLU A 81 18.35 -24.43 -14.49
C GLU A 81 16.99 -23.86 -14.87
N ASP A 82 15.96 -24.68 -14.76
CA ASP A 82 14.58 -24.26 -15.05
C ASP A 82 14.15 -23.18 -14.03
N PRO A 83 13.69 -21.98 -14.48
CA PRO A 83 13.19 -20.94 -13.59
C PRO A 83 12.15 -21.44 -12.58
N ALA A 84 11.28 -22.39 -12.97
CA ALA A 84 10.30 -22.96 -12.06
C ALA A 84 10.94 -23.70 -10.87
N THR A 85 12.08 -24.35 -11.11
CA THR A 85 12.87 -25.01 -10.07
C THR A 85 13.47 -23.98 -9.11
N LEU A 86 13.95 -22.85 -9.61
CA LEU A 86 14.49 -21.75 -8.81
C LEU A 86 13.45 -21.08 -7.92
N PHE A 87 12.24 -20.86 -8.47
CA PHE A 87 11.11 -20.27 -7.76
C PHE A 87 10.63 -21.13 -6.58
N LYS A 88 10.95 -22.42 -6.56
CA LYS A 88 10.69 -23.30 -5.42
C LYS A 88 11.82 -23.28 -4.38
N LYS A 89 13.07 -23.24 -4.84
CA LYS A 89 14.28 -23.41 -4.02
C LYS A 89 14.64 -22.18 -3.20
N LEU A 90 14.65 -20.98 -3.79
CA LEU A 90 15.05 -19.77 -3.08
C LEU A 90 14.12 -19.41 -1.91
N PRO A 91 12.79 -19.53 -2.05
CA PRO A 91 11.89 -19.44 -0.90
C PRO A 91 12.22 -20.42 0.22
N ALA A 92 12.64 -21.65 -0.08
CA ALA A 92 13.03 -22.60 0.96
C ALA A 92 14.26 -22.12 1.74
N VAL A 93 15.28 -21.60 1.06
CA VAL A 93 16.46 -21.03 1.73
C VAL A 93 16.07 -19.80 2.57
N ALA A 94 15.22 -18.91 2.07
CA ALA A 94 14.76 -17.74 2.83
C ALA A 94 14.01 -18.14 4.11
N ARG A 95 13.13 -19.15 4.04
CA ARG A 95 12.44 -19.71 5.21
C ARG A 95 13.43 -20.25 6.25
N LEU A 96 14.47 -20.96 5.83
CA LEU A 96 15.51 -21.47 6.73
C LEU A 96 16.28 -20.34 7.42
N VAL A 97 16.73 -19.34 6.65
CA VAL A 97 17.45 -18.16 7.17
C VAL A 97 16.59 -17.42 8.20
N THR A 98 15.32 -17.17 7.88
CA THR A 98 14.39 -16.48 8.78
C THR A 98 14.07 -17.32 10.03
N ALA A 99 13.89 -18.63 9.90
CA ALA A 99 13.70 -19.51 11.05
C ALA A 99 14.91 -19.47 12.00
N ILE A 100 16.12 -19.56 11.46
CA ILE A 100 17.37 -19.48 12.25
C ILE A 100 17.49 -18.11 12.92
N ALA A 101 17.18 -17.02 12.19
CA ALA A 101 17.20 -15.66 12.73
C ALA A 101 16.24 -15.51 13.93
N ILE A 102 15.02 -16.01 13.82
CA ILE A 102 14.01 -15.97 14.88
C ILE A 102 14.46 -16.84 16.07
N ILE A 103 14.93 -18.06 15.84
CA ILE A 103 15.39 -18.96 16.92
C ILE A 103 16.54 -18.32 17.70
N ASN A 104 17.56 -17.81 16.99
CA ASN A 104 18.69 -17.14 17.62
C ASN A 104 18.27 -15.86 18.34
N GLY A 105 17.38 -15.07 17.72
CA GLY A 105 16.86 -13.84 18.31
C GLY A 105 15.99 -14.05 19.56
N PHE A 106 15.21 -15.14 19.61
CA PHE A 106 14.52 -15.55 20.84
C PHE A 106 15.49 -16.06 21.90
N SER A 107 16.50 -16.84 21.49
CA SER A 107 17.46 -17.42 22.42
C SER A 107 18.31 -16.37 23.15
N ASP A 108 18.73 -15.32 22.45
CA ASP A 108 19.53 -14.24 23.04
C ASP A 108 18.73 -12.98 23.43
N GLY A 109 17.44 -12.95 23.12
CA GLY A 109 16.53 -11.83 23.42
C GLY A 109 16.66 -10.63 22.48
N SER A 110 17.44 -10.71 21.40
CA SER A 110 17.56 -9.63 20.42
C SER A 110 16.31 -9.45 19.54
N ILE A 111 15.45 -10.48 19.44
CA ILE A 111 14.14 -10.39 18.80
C ILE A 111 13.06 -10.65 19.86
N PRO A 112 12.26 -9.65 20.26
CA PRO A 112 11.11 -9.87 21.13
C PRO A 112 10.02 -10.72 20.44
N ALA A 113 9.17 -11.39 21.23
CA ALA A 113 8.08 -12.21 20.70
C ALA A 113 7.03 -11.39 19.92
N ASP A 114 6.68 -10.21 20.42
CA ASP A 114 5.58 -9.40 19.89
C ASP A 114 5.75 -9.00 18.42
N PRO A 115 6.91 -8.51 17.94
CA PRO A 115 7.15 -8.30 16.52
C PRO A 115 6.94 -9.55 15.67
N VAL A 116 7.41 -10.73 16.12
CA VAL A 116 7.24 -11.98 15.36
C VAL A 116 5.76 -12.37 15.29
N ILE A 117 5.04 -12.25 16.41
CA ILE A 117 3.60 -12.55 16.48
C ILE A 117 2.82 -11.59 15.58
N ALA A 118 3.02 -10.29 15.73
CA ALA A 118 2.34 -9.25 14.96
C ALA A 118 2.59 -9.42 13.46
N GLU A 119 3.85 -9.66 13.08
CA GLU A 119 4.18 -9.80 11.66
C GLU A 119 3.59 -11.05 11.01
N LEU A 120 3.55 -12.18 11.73
CA LEU A 120 2.92 -13.41 11.23
C LEU A 120 1.39 -13.31 11.13
N LEU A 121 0.80 -12.36 11.85
CA LEU A 121 -0.63 -12.02 11.80
C LEU A 121 -0.95 -10.84 10.88
N ASN A 122 0.06 -10.29 10.19
CA ASN A 122 -0.07 -9.11 9.34
C ASN A 122 -0.72 -7.89 10.04
N ILE A 123 -0.40 -7.68 11.32
CA ILE A 123 -0.78 -6.47 12.07
C ILE A 123 0.49 -5.80 12.61
N ASP A 124 0.37 -4.55 13.07
CA ASP A 124 1.47 -3.90 13.76
C ASP A 124 1.52 -4.29 15.25
N THR A 125 2.65 -4.00 15.88
CA THR A 125 2.88 -4.33 17.30
C THR A 125 2.04 -3.47 18.26
N ALA A 126 1.59 -2.29 17.83
CA ALA A 126 0.73 -1.44 18.64
C ALA A 126 -0.69 -2.02 18.69
N SER A 127 -1.23 -2.48 17.56
CA SER A 127 -2.48 -3.24 17.48
C SER A 127 -2.41 -4.48 18.36
N LEU A 128 -1.31 -5.25 18.31
CA LEU A 128 -1.13 -6.43 19.17
C LEU A 128 -1.26 -6.10 20.67
N LYS A 129 -0.72 -4.96 21.12
CA LYS A 129 -0.87 -4.50 22.51
C LYS A 129 -2.27 -4.02 22.84
N GLN A 130 -3.00 -3.46 21.87
CA GLN A 130 -4.38 -3.05 22.06
C GLN A 130 -5.31 -4.26 22.24
N LEU A 131 -5.03 -5.40 21.59
CA LEU A 131 -5.78 -6.65 21.80
C LEU A 131 -5.87 -7.01 23.29
N GLU A 132 -4.79 -6.82 24.06
CA GLU A 132 -4.74 -7.19 25.48
C GLU A 132 -5.72 -6.41 26.37
N LYS A 133 -6.10 -5.20 25.93
CA LYS A 133 -7.02 -4.32 26.64
C LYS A 133 -8.45 -4.46 26.15
N PHE A 134 -8.70 -5.39 25.22
CA PHE A 134 -9.99 -5.57 24.56
C PHE A 134 -11.11 -5.88 25.56
N ASN A 135 -12.15 -5.05 25.54
CA ASN A 135 -13.32 -5.23 26.39
C ASN A 135 -14.50 -5.82 25.61
N LYS A 136 -14.59 -7.15 25.59
CA LYS A 136 -15.67 -7.88 24.92
C LYS A 136 -17.07 -7.43 25.37
N THR A 137 -17.26 -7.21 26.67
CA THR A 137 -18.56 -6.80 27.24
C THR A 137 -19.00 -5.44 26.72
N SER A 138 -18.05 -4.51 26.54
CA SER A 138 -18.35 -3.17 25.99
C SER A 138 -18.83 -3.25 24.54
N VAL A 139 -18.09 -3.96 23.68
CA VAL A 139 -18.46 -4.08 22.26
C VAL A 139 -19.73 -4.88 22.03
N ASP A 140 -19.97 -5.92 22.84
CA ASP A 140 -21.20 -6.71 22.76
C ASP A 140 -22.42 -5.85 23.16
N LYS A 141 -22.31 -5.03 24.22
CA LYS A 141 -23.39 -4.08 24.60
C LYS A 141 -23.64 -3.03 23.52
N PHE A 142 -22.58 -2.54 22.90
CA PHE A 142 -22.67 -1.59 21.79
C PHE A 142 -23.47 -2.18 20.62
N ILE A 143 -23.14 -3.38 20.15
CA ILE A 143 -23.85 -3.96 19.00
C ILE A 143 -25.30 -4.33 19.32
N GLU A 144 -25.58 -4.76 20.56
CA GLU A 144 -26.97 -4.98 20.99
C GLU A 144 -27.77 -3.69 20.97
N SER A 145 -27.15 -2.57 21.35
CA SER A 145 -27.80 -1.25 21.31
C SER A 145 -28.05 -0.79 19.87
N VAL A 146 -27.10 -1.01 18.96
CA VAL A 146 -27.27 -0.78 17.52
C VAL A 146 -28.42 -1.61 16.96
N SER A 147 -28.50 -2.91 17.32
CA SER A 147 -29.55 -3.81 16.85
C SER A 147 -30.93 -3.46 17.40
N SER A 148 -31.03 -3.07 18.67
CA SER A 148 -32.29 -2.75 19.36
C SER A 148 -32.78 -1.30 19.18
N ALA A 149 -31.94 -0.41 18.63
CA ALA A 149 -32.27 0.99 18.39
C ALA A 149 -33.59 1.16 17.61
N ALA A 150 -34.57 1.84 18.19
CA ALA A 150 -35.87 2.09 17.54
C ALA A 150 -35.71 3.13 16.42
N MET A 151 -36.10 2.77 15.20
CA MET A 151 -36.03 3.66 14.04
C MET A 151 -37.38 3.74 13.35
N ASP A 152 -37.85 4.94 13.05
CA ASP A 152 -38.92 5.15 12.08
C ASP A 152 -38.39 4.81 10.67
N SER A 153 -39.13 3.91 10.02
CA SER A 153 -38.87 3.42 8.66
C SER A 153 -39.94 3.84 7.67
N SER A 154 -40.81 4.80 8.02
CA SER A 154 -41.75 5.42 7.09
C SER A 154 -41.00 6.00 5.88
N ASN A 155 -41.62 5.92 4.71
CA ASN A 155 -41.02 6.45 3.49
C ASN A 155 -40.81 7.97 3.57
N GLU A 156 -41.69 8.65 4.30
CA GLU A 156 -41.58 10.08 4.64
C GLU A 156 -40.27 10.36 5.37
N THR A 157 -40.02 9.73 6.52
CA THR A 157 -38.78 9.92 7.29
C THR A 157 -37.52 9.61 6.48
N LEU A 158 -37.54 8.56 5.66
CA LEU A 158 -36.42 8.23 4.77
C LEU A 158 -36.12 9.35 3.76
N THR A 159 -37.16 9.90 3.17
CA THR A 159 -37.04 10.92 2.13
C THR A 159 -36.56 12.24 2.72
N VAL A 160 -37.09 12.62 3.89
CA VAL A 160 -36.68 13.84 4.60
C VAL A 160 -35.22 13.73 5.06
N GLU A 161 -34.80 12.59 5.62
CA GLU A 161 -33.39 12.33 6.01
C GLU A 161 -32.42 12.47 4.83
N GLN A 162 -32.78 11.92 3.66
CA GLN A 162 -31.97 12.03 2.45
C GLN A 162 -31.95 13.48 1.93
N ALA A 163 -33.10 14.16 1.90
CA ALA A 163 -33.20 15.55 1.48
C ALA A 163 -32.31 16.48 2.33
N MET A 164 -32.31 16.31 3.67
CA MET A 164 -31.41 17.06 4.54
C MET A 164 -29.93 16.75 4.27
N LEU A 165 -29.56 15.49 4.07
CA LEU A 165 -28.19 15.14 3.68
C LEU A 165 -27.76 15.83 2.38
N ASP A 166 -28.66 15.91 1.41
CA ASP A 166 -28.42 16.57 0.13
C ASP A 166 -28.27 18.08 0.31
N VAL A 167 -29.10 18.73 1.15
CA VAL A 167 -28.94 20.15 1.51
C VAL A 167 -27.55 20.42 2.07
N PHE A 168 -27.11 19.63 3.07
CA PHE A 168 -25.79 19.84 3.67
C PHE A 168 -24.66 19.56 2.68
N LYS A 169 -24.82 18.56 1.81
CA LYS A 169 -23.85 18.27 0.75
C LYS A 169 -23.75 19.45 -0.23
N ILE A 170 -24.88 20.02 -0.64
CA ILE A 170 -24.91 21.22 -1.49
C ILE A 170 -24.17 22.38 -0.82
N MET A 171 -24.43 22.64 0.46
CA MET A 171 -23.76 23.72 1.20
C MET A 171 -22.25 23.51 1.23
N THR A 172 -21.76 22.29 1.53
CA THR A 172 -20.33 21.98 1.51
C THR A 172 -19.71 22.16 0.12
N ILE A 173 -20.40 21.75 -0.94
CA ILE A 173 -19.91 21.93 -2.31
C ILE A 173 -19.87 23.42 -2.68
N TRP A 174 -20.91 24.17 -2.32
CA TRP A 174 -20.99 25.60 -2.60
C TRP A 174 -19.96 26.41 -1.82
N GLU A 175 -19.71 26.07 -0.55
CA GLU A 175 -18.63 26.66 0.25
C GLU A 175 -17.27 26.51 -0.42
N ARG A 176 -17.00 25.35 -1.03
CA ARG A 176 -15.76 25.10 -1.79
C ARG A 176 -15.70 25.91 -3.09
N ILE A 177 -16.83 26.13 -3.76
CA ILE A 177 -16.91 26.98 -4.97
C ILE A 177 -16.75 28.46 -4.58
N GLY A 178 -17.35 28.86 -3.47
CA GLY A 178 -17.41 30.23 -2.96
C GLY A 178 -18.40 31.11 -3.69
N LYS A 179 -18.20 31.30 -5.00
CA LYS A 179 -19.04 32.15 -5.88
C LYS A 179 -19.09 31.57 -7.28
N LEU A 180 -20.19 31.81 -8.01
CA LEU A 180 -20.34 31.27 -9.37
C LEU A 180 -19.30 31.85 -10.34
N GLU A 181 -18.89 33.10 -10.13
CA GLU A 181 -17.86 33.78 -10.94
C GLU A 181 -16.48 33.11 -10.82
N ASN A 182 -16.24 32.33 -9.76
CA ASN A 182 -15.01 31.57 -9.60
C ASN A 182 -14.89 30.41 -10.61
N ILE A 183 -16.00 29.99 -11.23
CA ILE A 183 -16.02 28.87 -12.19
C ILE A 183 -15.60 29.34 -13.59
N SER A 184 -16.14 30.47 -14.08
CA SER A 184 -15.46 31.48 -14.93
C SER A 184 -16.46 32.31 -15.72
N THR A 185 -16.41 33.63 -15.57
CA THR A 185 -17.02 34.58 -16.54
C THR A 185 -15.99 35.15 -17.53
N THR A 186 -14.70 35.08 -17.19
CA THR A 186 -13.60 35.69 -17.96
C THR A 186 -12.98 34.77 -19.03
N TYR A 187 -13.15 33.45 -18.91
CA TYR A 187 -12.57 32.47 -19.84
C TYR A 187 -13.62 31.95 -20.80
N SER A 188 -13.70 32.52 -22.00
CA SER A 188 -14.66 32.04 -23.01
C SER A 188 -14.30 30.64 -23.52
N LEU A 189 -15.24 29.71 -23.51
CA LEU A 189 -15.09 28.39 -24.14
C LEU A 189 -15.01 28.45 -25.67
N ALA A 190 -15.39 29.58 -26.28
CA ALA A 190 -15.17 29.81 -27.71
C ALA A 190 -13.67 29.75 -28.06
N SER A 191 -12.79 30.06 -27.11
CA SER A 191 -11.33 29.94 -27.27
C SER A 191 -10.88 28.51 -27.54
N LEU A 192 -11.66 27.48 -27.21
CA LEU A 192 -11.30 26.07 -27.42
C LEU A 192 -11.44 25.60 -28.88
N LYS A 193 -12.05 26.39 -29.77
CA LYS A 193 -12.24 26.03 -31.21
C LYS A 193 -10.99 25.49 -31.91
N PRO A 194 -9.78 26.08 -31.72
CA PRO A 194 -8.57 25.56 -32.35
C PRO A 194 -8.25 24.10 -31.98
N VAL A 195 -8.67 23.63 -30.80
CA VAL A 195 -8.42 22.25 -30.32
C VAL A 195 -9.14 21.20 -31.18
N GLU A 196 -10.23 21.56 -31.85
CA GLU A 196 -10.98 20.66 -32.74
C GLU A 196 -10.15 20.18 -33.92
N SER A 197 -9.21 21.02 -34.39
CA SER A 197 -8.40 20.79 -35.59
C SER A 197 -7.17 19.92 -35.36
N TRP A 198 -6.86 19.55 -34.11
CA TRP A 198 -5.64 18.82 -33.81
C TRP A 198 -5.73 17.37 -34.28
N SER A 199 -4.77 16.95 -35.10
CA SER A 199 -4.69 15.56 -35.56
C SER A 199 -4.28 14.63 -34.43
N ILE A 200 -5.14 13.65 -34.10
CA ILE A 200 -4.85 12.64 -33.08
C ILE A 200 -5.01 11.19 -33.55
N SER A 201 -5.26 10.97 -34.84
CA SER A 201 -5.49 9.64 -35.44
C SER A 201 -4.31 8.69 -35.24
N GLU A 202 -3.10 9.19 -35.41
CA GLU A 202 -1.85 8.44 -35.33
C GLU A 202 -1.61 7.94 -33.91
N PHE A 203 -1.90 8.77 -32.89
CA PHE A 203 -1.80 8.35 -31.48
C PHE A 203 -2.82 7.28 -31.11
N LYS A 204 -4.02 7.31 -31.70
CA LYS A 204 -5.05 6.27 -31.49
C LYS A 204 -4.63 4.91 -32.03
N ASN A 205 -3.91 4.90 -33.15
CA ASN A 205 -3.47 3.67 -33.80
C ASN A 205 -2.08 3.21 -33.36
N PHE A 206 -1.34 4.05 -32.62
CA PHE A 206 0.00 3.72 -32.14
C PHE A 206 -0.04 2.61 -31.09
N ASN A 207 0.56 1.46 -31.40
CA ASN A 207 0.66 0.34 -30.47
C ASN A 207 1.92 0.47 -29.59
N LEU A 208 1.76 1.13 -28.44
CA LEU A 208 2.83 1.33 -27.47
C LEU A 208 3.45 0.01 -26.99
N MET A 209 2.63 -0.99 -26.67
CA MET A 209 3.12 -2.27 -26.14
C MET A 209 3.92 -3.05 -27.17
N ASN A 210 3.47 -3.05 -28.43
CA ASN A 210 4.25 -3.63 -29.53
C ASN A 210 5.59 -2.90 -29.70
N THR A 211 5.59 -1.56 -29.67
CA THR A 211 6.81 -0.76 -29.80
C THR A 211 7.80 -1.06 -28.66
N LEU A 212 7.33 -1.12 -27.42
CA LEU A 212 8.15 -1.52 -26.27
C LEU A 212 8.72 -2.93 -26.45
N GLY A 213 7.91 -3.88 -26.92
CA GLY A 213 8.36 -5.24 -27.24
C GLY A 213 9.44 -5.31 -28.32
N LEU A 214 9.43 -4.41 -29.31
CA LEU A 214 10.51 -4.31 -30.30
C LEU A 214 11.82 -3.79 -29.67
N ILE A 215 11.72 -2.80 -28.79
CA ILE A 215 12.87 -2.29 -28.04
C ILE A 215 13.46 -3.40 -27.16
N ASP A 216 12.62 -4.19 -26.51
CA ASP A 216 13.07 -5.30 -25.65
C ASP A 216 13.85 -6.37 -26.41
N LYS A 217 13.42 -6.71 -27.63
CA LYS A 217 14.16 -7.65 -28.49
C LYS A 217 15.56 -7.15 -28.83
N ILE A 218 15.71 -5.84 -29.05
CA ILE A 218 17.01 -5.21 -29.33
C ILE A 218 17.91 -5.23 -28.10
N VAL A 219 17.37 -4.87 -26.93
CA VAL A 219 18.10 -4.89 -25.65
C VAL A 219 18.67 -6.29 -25.35
N LYS A 220 17.94 -7.34 -25.72
CA LYS A 220 18.36 -8.74 -25.48
C LYS A 220 19.20 -9.35 -26.60
N ALA A 221 19.44 -8.64 -27.70
CA ALA A 221 20.07 -9.17 -28.91
C ALA A 221 19.38 -10.45 -29.48
N GLU A 222 18.09 -10.67 -29.17
CA GLU A 222 17.31 -11.83 -29.65
C GLU A 222 16.98 -11.71 -31.15
N SER A 223 16.77 -10.48 -31.60
CA SER A 223 16.57 -10.11 -33.00
C SER A 223 16.85 -8.61 -33.17
N SER A 224 17.17 -8.16 -34.39
CA SER A 224 17.37 -6.75 -34.70
C SER A 224 16.21 -6.18 -35.52
N PRO A 225 15.01 -6.00 -34.94
CA PRO A 225 13.86 -5.40 -35.63
C PRO A 225 14.01 -3.87 -35.76
N ILE A 226 15.23 -3.37 -35.93
CA ILE A 226 15.54 -1.94 -36.03
C ILE A 226 14.74 -1.26 -37.15
N PRO A 227 14.57 -1.85 -38.37
CA PRO A 227 13.77 -1.22 -39.41
C PRO A 227 12.31 -1.00 -39.00
N GLU A 228 11.70 -1.99 -38.35
CA GLU A 228 10.31 -1.91 -37.89
C GLU A 228 10.15 -0.93 -36.72
N LEU A 229 11.09 -0.94 -35.76
CA LEU A 229 11.11 0.03 -34.67
C LEU A 229 11.24 1.45 -35.22
N LYS A 230 12.18 1.67 -36.15
CA LYS A 230 12.41 2.98 -36.77
C LYS A 230 11.17 3.47 -37.50
N LYS A 231 10.46 2.59 -38.22
CA LYS A 231 9.20 2.92 -38.88
C LYS A 231 8.14 3.37 -37.88
N GLN A 232 7.92 2.63 -36.78
CA GLN A 232 6.92 3.00 -35.77
C GLN A 232 7.26 4.31 -35.05
N LEU A 233 8.54 4.52 -34.71
CA LEU A 233 8.99 5.76 -34.08
C LEU A 233 8.94 6.96 -35.02
N ALA A 234 9.19 6.78 -36.32
CA ALA A 234 9.07 7.85 -37.31
C ALA A 234 7.62 8.33 -37.48
N VAL A 235 6.66 7.38 -37.54
CA VAL A 235 5.22 7.71 -37.56
C VAL A 235 4.84 8.50 -36.31
N LEU A 236 5.28 8.05 -35.14
CA LEU A 236 5.00 8.73 -33.88
C LEU A 236 5.66 10.12 -33.81
N ALA A 237 6.93 10.24 -34.22
CA ALA A 237 7.63 11.53 -34.24
C ALA A 237 6.92 12.53 -35.16
N SER A 238 6.49 12.10 -36.35
CA SER A 238 5.72 12.94 -37.27
C SER A 238 4.39 13.38 -36.67
N ALA A 239 3.69 12.48 -35.98
CA ALA A 239 2.45 12.82 -35.29
C ALA A 239 2.68 13.88 -34.20
N VAL A 240 3.77 13.75 -33.43
CA VAL A 240 4.14 14.71 -32.40
C VAL A 240 4.55 16.07 -32.97
N THR A 241 5.27 16.11 -34.10
CA THR A 241 5.65 17.38 -34.74
C THR A 241 4.45 18.14 -35.29
N ASN A 242 3.37 17.44 -35.65
CA ASN A 242 2.12 18.03 -36.11
C ASN A 242 1.26 18.57 -34.95
N LEU A 243 1.57 18.22 -33.69
CA LEU A 243 0.90 18.82 -32.54
C LEU A 243 1.40 20.25 -32.28
N PRO A 244 0.53 21.16 -31.82
CA PRO A 244 0.96 22.47 -31.35
C PRO A 244 2.07 22.37 -30.29
N PRO A 245 2.94 23.38 -30.16
CA PRO A 245 3.86 23.48 -29.05
C PRO A 245 3.12 23.45 -27.70
N ALA A 246 3.74 22.89 -26.65
CA ALA A 246 3.14 22.85 -25.32
C ALA A 246 2.81 24.25 -24.78
N THR A 247 3.61 25.26 -25.13
CA THR A 247 3.33 26.67 -24.82
C THR A 247 2.01 27.17 -25.42
N THR A 248 1.62 26.68 -26.60
CA THR A 248 0.33 26.96 -27.23
C THR A 248 -0.80 26.14 -26.59
N MET A 249 -0.52 24.97 -26.05
CA MET A 249 -1.52 24.12 -25.37
C MET A 249 -1.91 24.68 -23.99
N LYS A 250 -0.94 25.27 -23.27
CA LYS A 250 -1.09 25.70 -21.87
C LYS A 250 -2.27 26.65 -21.60
N PRO A 251 -2.57 27.67 -22.43
CA PRO A 251 -3.76 28.49 -22.24
C PRO A 251 -5.07 27.69 -22.27
N PHE A 252 -5.19 26.68 -23.14
CA PHE A 252 -6.38 25.82 -23.19
C PHE A 252 -6.51 24.96 -21.94
N ILE A 253 -5.38 24.44 -21.43
CA ILE A 253 -5.35 23.67 -20.18
C ILE A 253 -5.85 24.55 -19.03
N VAL A 254 -5.33 25.77 -18.89
CA VAL A 254 -5.77 26.71 -17.85
C VAL A 254 -7.27 27.01 -17.96
N THR A 255 -7.77 27.29 -19.17
CA THR A 255 -9.21 27.48 -19.42
C THR A 255 -10.02 26.26 -18.96
N LEU A 256 -9.60 25.05 -19.35
CA LEU A 256 -10.29 23.81 -19.02
C LEU A 256 -10.20 23.46 -17.53
N GLU A 257 -9.10 23.78 -16.84
CA GLU A 257 -8.96 23.60 -15.39
C GLU A 257 -9.93 24.48 -14.61
N LYS A 258 -10.14 25.72 -15.06
CA LYS A 258 -11.14 26.61 -14.46
C LYS A 258 -12.55 26.11 -14.70
N TRP A 259 -12.87 25.78 -15.94
CA TRP A 259 -14.18 25.22 -16.29
C TRP A 259 -14.44 23.85 -15.68
N ALA A 260 -13.42 23.04 -15.36
CA ALA A 260 -13.61 21.75 -14.72
C ALA A 260 -14.28 21.87 -13.34
N LEU A 261 -14.22 23.04 -12.70
CA LEU A 261 -14.92 23.33 -11.44
C LEU A 261 -16.45 23.37 -11.60
N ILE A 262 -16.98 23.57 -12.82
CA ILE A 262 -18.42 23.59 -13.10
C ILE A 262 -19.10 22.30 -12.70
N ASP A 263 -18.38 21.19 -12.72
CA ASP A 263 -18.88 19.88 -12.34
C ASP A 263 -19.42 19.88 -10.89
N SER A 264 -18.76 20.60 -9.99
CA SER A 264 -19.25 20.77 -8.62
C SER A 264 -20.57 21.57 -8.58
N PHE A 265 -20.74 22.55 -9.46
CA PHE A 265 -22.00 23.30 -9.55
C PHE A 265 -23.13 22.47 -10.18
N VAL A 266 -22.80 21.64 -11.17
CA VAL A 266 -23.75 20.67 -11.74
C VAL A 266 -24.18 19.65 -10.69
N ASP A 267 -23.27 19.18 -9.84
CA ASP A 267 -23.61 18.33 -8.70
C ASP A 267 -24.60 19.02 -7.75
N ILE A 268 -24.43 20.33 -7.50
CA ILE A 268 -25.40 21.10 -6.72
C ILE A 268 -26.77 21.12 -7.40
N MET A 269 -26.82 21.43 -8.70
CA MET A 269 -28.09 21.45 -9.44
C MET A 269 -28.78 20.08 -9.41
N LEU A 270 -28.02 18.99 -9.55
CA LEU A 270 -28.54 17.61 -9.51
C LEU A 270 -29.09 17.22 -8.14
N LEU A 271 -28.42 17.63 -7.06
CA LEU A 271 -28.89 17.37 -5.70
C LEU A 271 -30.12 18.22 -5.38
N HIS A 272 -30.10 19.50 -5.76
CA HIS A 272 -31.20 20.43 -5.54
C HIS A 272 -32.50 19.93 -6.18
N ASN A 273 -32.42 19.47 -7.44
CA ASN A 273 -33.58 18.97 -8.19
C ASN A 273 -34.12 17.60 -7.72
N SER A 274 -33.44 16.91 -6.78
CA SER A 274 -33.78 15.50 -6.46
C SER A 274 -34.74 15.32 -5.28
N HIS A 275 -34.60 16.09 -4.19
CA HIS A 275 -35.35 15.83 -2.96
C HIS A 275 -35.80 17.08 -2.20
N PHE A 276 -35.54 18.30 -2.70
CA PHE A 276 -35.80 19.52 -1.94
C PHE A 276 -37.29 19.79 -1.68
N ASP A 277 -38.16 19.48 -2.63
CA ASP A 277 -39.61 19.76 -2.51
C ASP A 277 -40.23 19.06 -1.29
N VAL A 278 -39.70 17.90 -0.90
CA VAL A 278 -40.20 17.12 0.24
C VAL A 278 -40.05 17.89 1.56
N LEU A 279 -39.01 18.73 1.66
CA LEU A 279 -38.77 19.54 2.87
C LEU A 279 -39.76 20.70 3.03
N LEU A 280 -40.58 21.01 2.01
CA LEU A 280 -41.64 22.02 2.10
C LEU A 280 -42.97 21.49 2.65
N PHE A 281 -43.24 20.19 2.48
CA PHE A 281 -44.59 19.65 2.69
C PHE A 281 -44.70 18.68 3.86
N THR A 282 -43.58 18.33 4.50
CA THR A 282 -43.54 17.30 5.53
C THR A 282 -43.02 17.83 6.86
N SER A 283 -43.77 17.57 7.94
CA SER A 283 -43.27 17.79 9.29
C SER A 283 -42.05 16.90 9.51
N PRO A 284 -40.87 17.46 9.81
CA PRO A 284 -39.62 16.71 9.79
C PRO A 284 -39.53 15.72 10.96
N SER A 285 -39.81 14.45 10.67
CA SER A 285 -39.49 13.33 11.55
C SER A 285 -38.10 12.77 11.19
N PHE A 286 -37.19 12.64 12.15
CA PHE A 286 -35.85 12.07 11.94
C PHE A 286 -35.41 11.16 13.08
N ASN A 287 -34.64 10.13 12.74
CA ASN A 287 -34.05 9.20 13.70
C ASN A 287 -32.77 9.73 14.39
N ALA A 288 -32.57 11.05 14.41
CA ALA A 288 -31.38 11.68 15.01
C ALA A 288 -31.23 11.34 16.50
N HIS A 289 -32.34 11.34 17.25
CA HIS A 289 -32.37 11.00 18.67
C HIS A 289 -31.91 9.55 18.91
N THR A 290 -32.32 8.62 18.06
CA THR A 290 -31.95 7.21 18.15
C THR A 290 -30.44 7.01 18.16
N VAL A 291 -29.71 7.68 17.26
CA VAL A 291 -28.24 7.58 17.19
C VAL A 291 -27.57 8.15 18.43
N GLN A 292 -28.10 9.24 18.99
CA GLN A 292 -27.51 9.93 20.14
C GLN A 292 -27.56 9.10 21.43
N TYR A 293 -28.50 8.16 21.53
CA TYR A 293 -28.64 7.28 22.70
C TYR A 293 -27.89 5.95 22.57
N ILE A 294 -27.18 5.71 21.46
CA ILE A 294 -26.35 4.51 21.33
C ILE A 294 -25.13 4.63 22.25
N PRO A 295 -24.92 3.72 23.22
CA PRO A 295 -23.70 3.66 24.01
C PRO A 295 -22.56 3.12 23.14
N PHE A 296 -21.81 4.02 22.53
CA PHE A 296 -20.66 3.66 21.69
C PHE A 296 -19.57 2.92 22.49
N ALA A 297 -19.01 1.87 21.89
CA ALA A 297 -17.80 1.23 22.39
C ALA A 297 -16.58 2.15 22.26
N THR A 298 -15.49 1.82 22.95
CA THR A 298 -14.25 2.60 22.84
C THR A 298 -13.63 2.43 21.44
N ASP A 299 -12.99 3.50 20.93
CA ASP A 299 -12.34 3.47 19.61
C ASP A 299 -11.27 2.36 19.49
N PRO A 300 -10.40 2.12 20.51
CA PRO A 300 -9.43 1.03 20.46
C PRO A 300 -10.08 -0.36 20.34
N ASP A 301 -11.20 -0.60 21.03
CA ASP A 301 -11.86 -1.92 20.98
C ASP A 301 -12.36 -2.25 19.57
N ILE A 302 -12.97 -1.28 18.89
CA ILE A 302 -13.45 -1.46 17.51
C ILE A 302 -12.30 -1.48 16.51
N SER A 303 -11.24 -0.68 16.73
CA SER A 303 -10.04 -0.69 15.88
C SER A 303 -9.39 -2.07 15.86
N VAL A 304 -9.22 -2.70 17.02
CA VAL A 304 -8.67 -4.05 17.13
C VAL A 304 -9.52 -5.09 16.39
N MET A 305 -10.85 -4.99 16.50
CA MET A 305 -11.75 -5.87 15.76
C MET A 305 -11.58 -5.70 14.25
N LYS A 306 -11.44 -4.45 13.79
CA LYS A 306 -11.16 -4.14 12.37
C LYS A 306 -9.83 -4.76 11.95
N ASP A 307 -8.76 -4.57 12.72
CA ASP A 307 -7.42 -5.10 12.42
C ASP A 307 -7.43 -6.62 12.23
N VAL A 308 -8.19 -7.34 13.07
CA VAL A 308 -8.38 -8.80 12.91
C VAL A 308 -9.06 -9.14 11.59
N VAL A 309 -10.14 -8.44 11.23
CA VAL A 309 -10.90 -8.69 10.00
C VAL A 309 -10.09 -8.35 8.74
N VAL A 310 -9.27 -7.30 8.79
CA VAL A 310 -8.47 -6.86 7.63
C VAL A 310 -7.10 -7.54 7.54
N SER A 311 -6.67 -8.28 8.57
CA SER A 311 -5.33 -8.89 8.67
C SER A 311 -4.90 -9.68 7.41
N LEU A 312 -5.81 -10.39 6.75
CA LEU A 312 -5.49 -11.14 5.53
C LEU A 312 -5.29 -10.27 4.28
N PHE A 313 -5.80 -9.03 4.30
CA PHE A 313 -5.73 -8.06 3.19
C PHE A 313 -4.73 -6.92 3.47
N SER A 314 -4.12 -6.93 4.65
CA SER A 314 -3.11 -5.95 5.06
C SER A 314 -1.72 -6.37 4.61
N CYS A 315 -1.01 -5.44 3.98
CA CYS A 315 0.41 -5.58 3.67
C CYS A 315 1.24 -4.85 4.72
N ILE A 316 1.94 -5.59 5.58
CA ILE A 316 2.86 -5.00 6.57
C ILE A 316 4.31 -5.05 6.07
N ASN A 317 5.14 -4.11 6.54
CA ASN A 317 6.58 -4.16 6.34
C ASN A 317 7.21 -5.13 7.37
N ARG A 318 7.68 -6.29 6.89
CA ARG A 318 8.26 -7.32 7.76
C ARG A 318 9.72 -7.01 8.06
N THR A 319 10.06 -6.99 9.34
CA THR A 319 11.41 -6.73 9.83
C THR A 319 12.10 -8.00 10.32
N VAL A 320 11.34 -8.93 10.90
CA VAL A 320 11.88 -10.16 11.50
C VAL A 320 11.40 -11.43 10.81
N THR A 321 10.31 -11.38 10.05
CA THR A 321 9.69 -12.55 9.38
C THR A 321 9.70 -12.47 7.85
N ALA A 322 10.54 -11.62 7.25
CA ALA A 322 10.53 -11.35 5.81
C ALA A 322 10.63 -12.61 4.92
N GLY A 323 11.41 -13.62 5.31
CA GLY A 323 11.52 -14.90 4.56
C GLY A 323 10.31 -15.83 4.68
N PHE A 324 9.35 -15.53 5.56
CA PHE A 324 8.05 -16.20 5.63
C PHE A 324 7.02 -15.43 4.81
N ALA A 325 7.25 -15.33 3.51
CA ALA A 325 6.40 -14.59 2.57
C ALA A 325 4.91 -14.94 2.70
N ASN A 326 4.58 -16.20 3.00
CA ASN A 326 3.22 -16.72 3.17
C ASN A 326 2.78 -16.82 4.64
N GLY A 327 3.44 -16.09 5.54
CA GLY A 327 3.16 -16.10 6.97
C GLY A 327 3.34 -17.48 7.59
N ILE A 328 2.42 -17.85 8.47
CA ILE A 328 2.47 -19.08 9.29
C ILE A 328 2.58 -20.35 8.42
N SER A 329 1.99 -20.34 7.22
CA SER A 329 2.01 -21.50 6.31
C SER A 329 3.42 -21.87 5.83
N ASP A 330 4.37 -20.92 5.84
CA ASP A 330 5.75 -21.18 5.48
C ASP A 330 6.52 -21.91 6.58
N ILE A 331 6.13 -21.75 7.85
CA ILE A 331 6.76 -22.45 8.97
C ILE A 331 6.54 -23.96 8.86
N GLU A 332 5.39 -24.40 8.31
CA GLU A 332 5.08 -25.82 8.10
C GLU A 332 6.00 -26.49 7.07
N LYS A 333 6.61 -25.71 6.16
CA LYS A 333 7.52 -26.21 5.12
C LYS A 333 8.94 -26.45 5.62
N LEU A 334 9.31 -25.92 6.80
CA LEU A 334 10.67 -26.04 7.34
C LEU A 334 11.13 -27.50 7.50
N SER A 335 10.21 -28.42 7.81
CA SER A 335 10.54 -29.85 7.93
C SER A 335 10.95 -30.48 6.60
N SER A 336 10.31 -30.09 5.49
CA SER A 336 10.73 -30.53 4.15
C SER A 336 11.97 -29.78 3.68
N ASP A 337 12.05 -28.48 3.95
CA ASP A 337 13.18 -27.65 3.51
C ASP A 337 14.49 -28.08 4.17
N SER A 338 14.47 -28.43 5.46
CA SER A 338 15.65 -28.92 6.20
C SER A 338 16.18 -30.28 5.72
N LYS A 339 15.44 -30.99 4.88
CA LYS A 339 15.83 -32.30 4.32
C LYS A 339 16.09 -32.23 2.80
N ASP A 340 15.99 -31.04 2.22
CA ASP A 340 16.16 -30.86 0.79
C ASP A 340 17.65 -31.04 0.43
N ARG A 341 17.92 -32.04 -0.43
CA ARG A 341 19.29 -32.41 -0.83
C ARG A 341 19.98 -31.30 -1.64
N TRP A 342 19.22 -30.48 -2.37
CA TRP A 342 19.82 -29.37 -3.11
C TRP A 342 20.27 -28.27 -2.16
N ILE A 343 19.46 -27.96 -1.14
CA ILE A 343 19.82 -26.99 -0.08
C ILE A 343 21.07 -27.46 0.66
N ASP A 344 21.11 -28.72 1.08
CA ASP A 344 22.27 -29.30 1.75
C ASP A 344 23.53 -29.23 0.87
N GLY A 345 23.41 -29.59 -0.41
CA GLY A 345 24.52 -29.56 -1.37
C GLY A 345 25.06 -28.16 -1.67
N ILE A 346 24.19 -27.15 -1.80
CA ILE A 346 24.60 -25.78 -2.17
C ILE A 346 25.09 -24.98 -0.96
N LEU A 347 24.47 -25.15 0.21
CA LEU A 347 24.81 -24.38 1.41
C LEU A 347 25.89 -25.05 2.26
N LYS A 348 25.95 -26.40 2.25
CA LYS A 348 26.85 -27.21 3.08
C LYS A 348 26.85 -26.74 4.54
N PRO A 349 25.69 -26.79 5.21
CA PRO A 349 25.52 -26.18 6.52
C PRO A 349 26.48 -26.82 7.54
N SER A 350 27.12 -26.00 8.38
CA SER A 350 28.06 -26.47 9.41
C SER A 350 27.38 -27.22 10.56
N VAL A 351 26.05 -27.21 10.61
CA VAL A 351 25.23 -27.84 11.63
C VAL A 351 23.98 -28.48 11.02
N PRO A 352 23.40 -29.51 11.66
CA PRO A 352 22.18 -30.13 11.16
C PRO A 352 20.99 -29.16 11.12
N LEU A 353 20.45 -28.92 9.92
CA LEU A 353 19.27 -28.06 9.75
C LEU A 353 17.99 -28.67 10.34
N SER A 354 17.97 -29.97 10.67
CA SER A 354 16.85 -30.62 11.37
C SER A 354 16.53 -29.98 12.71
N ASN A 355 17.49 -29.27 13.32
CA ASN A 355 17.32 -28.60 14.61
C ASN A 355 16.32 -27.42 14.54
N ILE A 356 16.06 -26.85 13.36
CA ILE A 356 15.08 -25.76 13.23
C ILE A 356 13.65 -26.20 13.56
N ASN A 357 13.37 -27.51 13.58
CA ASN A 357 12.06 -28.05 13.93
C ASN A 357 11.63 -27.68 15.36
N ILE A 358 12.54 -27.18 16.20
CA ILE A 358 12.22 -26.56 17.50
C ILE A 358 11.13 -25.49 17.36
N LEU A 359 11.09 -24.74 16.24
CA LEU A 359 10.09 -23.70 15.97
C LEU A 359 8.67 -24.27 15.77
N SER A 360 8.50 -25.58 15.61
CA SER A 360 7.19 -26.21 15.37
C SER A 360 6.22 -25.97 16.52
N LYS A 361 6.71 -25.86 17.76
CA LYS A 361 5.86 -25.57 18.93
C LYS A 361 5.21 -24.19 18.80
N PHE A 362 5.99 -23.18 18.44
CA PHE A 362 5.50 -21.84 18.17
C PHE A 362 4.51 -21.84 16.99
N ALA A 363 4.82 -22.59 15.93
CA ALA A 363 3.96 -22.74 14.75
C ALA A 363 2.58 -23.31 15.08
N VAL A 364 2.52 -24.34 15.94
CA VAL A 364 1.26 -24.97 16.35
C VAL A 364 0.35 -23.98 17.08
N GLU A 365 0.89 -23.15 17.97
CA GLU A 365 0.11 -22.11 18.66
C GLU A 365 -0.33 -20.99 17.71
N MET A 366 0.57 -20.52 16.82
CA MET A 366 0.22 -19.53 15.80
C MET A 366 -0.91 -20.03 14.89
N LYS A 367 -0.90 -21.32 14.55
CA LYS A 367 -1.95 -21.92 13.73
C LYS A 367 -3.31 -21.90 14.42
N LYS A 368 -3.38 -22.11 15.75
CA LYS A 368 -4.63 -21.97 16.52
C LYS A 368 -5.17 -20.55 16.41
N LEU A 369 -4.30 -19.55 16.49
CA LEU A 369 -4.68 -18.14 16.36
C LEU A 369 -5.20 -17.83 14.94
N ASN A 370 -4.50 -18.30 13.91
CA ASN A 370 -4.94 -18.18 12.52
C ASN A 370 -6.32 -18.84 12.28
N TYR A 371 -6.60 -19.98 12.91
CA TYR A 371 -7.91 -20.63 12.83
C TYR A 371 -9.05 -19.82 13.46
N LEU A 372 -8.76 -18.91 14.40
CA LEU A 372 -9.75 -18.01 14.96
C LEU A 372 -10.04 -16.82 14.03
N TRP A 373 -9.03 -16.34 13.30
CA TRP A 373 -9.13 -15.12 12.50
C TRP A 373 -9.62 -15.37 11.07
N ASN A 374 -9.24 -16.50 10.45
CA ASN A 374 -9.64 -16.83 9.09
C ASN A 374 -11.17 -16.80 8.86
N PRO A 375 -12.02 -17.38 9.74
CA PRO A 375 -13.47 -17.39 9.52
C PRO A 375 -14.12 -15.99 9.53
N VAL A 376 -13.49 -15.02 10.19
CA VAL A 376 -13.99 -13.64 10.29
C VAL A 376 -13.32 -12.68 9.30
N SER A 377 -12.41 -13.18 8.47
CA SER A 377 -11.72 -12.40 7.43
C SER A 377 -12.41 -12.56 6.07
N THR A 378 -13.72 -12.36 6.02
CA THR A 378 -14.55 -12.48 4.81
C THR A 378 -15.08 -11.11 4.35
N GLU A 379 -15.54 -11.01 3.10
CA GLU A 379 -16.15 -9.78 2.57
C GLU A 379 -17.29 -9.26 3.46
N THR A 380 -18.13 -10.17 3.93
CA THR A 380 -19.30 -9.86 4.74
C THR A 380 -18.96 -9.32 6.12
N HIS A 381 -17.87 -9.81 6.72
CA HIS A 381 -17.34 -9.30 7.98
C HIS A 381 -16.65 -7.96 7.78
N TYR A 382 -15.87 -7.85 6.70
CA TYR A 382 -15.18 -6.64 6.30
C TYR A 382 -16.15 -5.46 6.10
N HIS A 383 -17.18 -5.65 5.28
CA HIS A 383 -18.19 -4.63 5.03
C HIS A 383 -18.94 -4.21 6.31
N MET A 384 -19.28 -5.18 7.16
CA MET A 384 -19.92 -4.90 8.46
C MET A 384 -19.01 -4.10 9.40
N MET A 385 -17.74 -4.49 9.53
CA MET A 385 -16.78 -3.75 10.37
C MET A 385 -16.51 -2.35 9.84
N ARG A 386 -16.45 -2.17 8.52
CA ARG A 386 -16.34 -0.84 7.91
C ARG A 386 -17.53 0.03 8.29
N GLN A 387 -18.76 -0.46 8.13
CA GLN A 387 -19.96 0.29 8.50
C GLN A 387 -20.00 0.63 10.00
N VAL A 388 -19.57 -0.29 10.86
CA VAL A 388 -19.44 0.00 12.30
C VAL A 388 -18.42 1.11 12.54
N PHE A 389 -17.27 1.06 11.87
CA PHE A 389 -16.24 2.09 11.99
C PHE A 389 -16.72 3.45 11.48
N ASP A 390 -17.44 3.49 10.36
CA ASP A 390 -18.05 4.70 9.82
C ASP A 390 -19.12 5.26 10.77
N LEU A 391 -19.91 4.40 11.43
CA LEU A 391 -20.88 4.81 12.46
C LEU A 391 -20.16 5.45 13.65
N GLN A 392 -19.04 4.87 14.12
CA GLN A 392 -18.25 5.46 15.20
C GLN A 392 -17.64 6.81 14.81
N LYS A 393 -17.08 6.90 13.60
CA LYS A 393 -16.50 8.14 13.06
C LYS A 393 -17.52 9.27 13.00
N HIS A 394 -18.77 8.94 12.69
CA HIS A 394 -19.86 9.90 12.58
C HIS A 394 -20.68 10.09 13.86
N ARG A 395 -20.21 9.57 15.01
CA ARG A 395 -20.88 9.74 16.31
C ARG A 395 -21.21 11.21 16.55
N GLY A 396 -22.50 11.47 16.73
CA GLY A 396 -23.05 12.81 16.74
C GLY A 396 -22.94 13.52 18.08
N ILE A 397 -22.83 14.84 18.04
CA ILE A 397 -23.15 15.72 19.18
C ILE A 397 -24.68 15.75 19.34
N ARG A 398 -25.22 15.78 20.55
CA ARG A 398 -26.68 15.86 20.75
C ARG A 398 -27.32 16.99 19.93
N LEU A 399 -28.16 16.64 18.96
CA LEU A 399 -29.08 17.55 18.27
C LEU A 399 -30.41 17.54 19.01
N THR A 400 -30.87 18.72 19.41
CA THR A 400 -32.21 18.90 19.95
C THR A 400 -33.22 18.96 18.80
N GLN A 401 -34.45 18.49 19.02
CA GLN A 401 -35.55 18.64 18.06
C GLN A 401 -35.72 20.11 17.62
N ASN A 402 -35.61 21.05 18.56
CA ASN A 402 -35.68 22.49 18.25
C ASN A 402 -34.63 22.95 17.22
N ALA A 403 -33.42 22.39 17.22
CA ALA A 403 -32.41 22.72 16.23
C ALA A 403 -32.79 22.24 14.83
N ILE A 404 -33.46 21.08 14.76
CA ILE A 404 -33.99 20.50 13.53
C ILE A 404 -35.16 21.34 13.02
N ASP A 405 -36.14 21.63 13.88
CA ASP A 405 -37.32 22.43 13.53
C ASP A 405 -36.92 23.82 13.05
N SER A 406 -35.91 24.43 13.69
CA SER A 406 -35.35 25.71 13.25
C SER A 406 -34.76 25.66 11.84
N ILE A 407 -34.14 24.55 11.45
CA ILE A 407 -33.54 24.40 10.11
C ILE A 407 -34.62 24.18 9.07
N SER A 408 -35.59 23.31 9.35
CA SER A 408 -36.70 23.07 8.45
C SER A 408 -37.52 24.34 8.24
N ASN A 409 -37.85 25.08 9.31
CA ASN A 409 -38.52 26.37 9.19
C ASN A 409 -37.68 27.40 8.39
N THR A 410 -36.35 27.38 8.52
CA THR A 410 -35.47 28.24 7.71
C THR A 410 -35.51 27.87 6.23
N LEU A 411 -35.50 26.56 5.93
CA LEU A 411 -35.56 26.03 4.57
C LEU A 411 -36.89 26.34 3.88
N GLU A 412 -37.99 26.35 4.65
CA GLU A 412 -39.35 26.62 4.17
C GLU A 412 -39.61 28.12 3.99
N THR A 413 -39.25 28.95 4.97
CA THR A 413 -39.75 30.33 5.04
C THR A 413 -38.79 31.40 4.54
N LYS A 414 -37.47 31.15 4.55
CA LYS A 414 -36.46 32.20 4.30
C LYS A 414 -35.78 32.10 2.95
N CYS A 415 -35.42 30.89 2.54
CA CYS A 415 -34.72 30.67 1.28
C CYS A 415 -35.70 30.08 0.27
N LEU A 416 -36.09 30.86 -0.76
CA LEU A 416 -37.04 30.44 -1.80
C LEU A 416 -36.45 29.32 -2.68
N ILE A 417 -37.27 28.35 -3.10
CA ILE A 417 -36.85 27.27 -4.00
C ILE A 417 -36.70 27.81 -5.42
N ALA A 418 -35.61 27.42 -6.09
CA ALA A 418 -35.43 27.59 -7.52
C ALA A 418 -35.85 26.28 -8.21
N ASP A 419 -36.79 26.33 -9.14
CA ASP A 419 -37.06 25.22 -10.04
C ASP A 419 -35.95 25.12 -11.10
N MET A 420 -35.67 23.93 -11.61
CA MET A 420 -34.63 23.67 -12.61
C MET A 420 -35.18 22.80 -13.74
N ASP A 421 -35.00 23.22 -14.99
CA ASP A 421 -35.36 22.37 -16.12
C ASP A 421 -34.50 21.10 -16.17
N LYS A 422 -35.17 19.95 -16.22
CA LYS A 422 -34.50 18.63 -16.18
C LYS A 422 -33.68 18.37 -17.45
N SER A 423 -34.09 18.87 -18.60
CA SER A 423 -33.34 18.71 -19.85
C SER A 423 -32.05 19.53 -19.82
N PHE A 424 -32.12 20.77 -19.33
CA PHE A 424 -30.96 21.62 -19.08
C PHE A 424 -29.96 20.94 -18.13
N LEU A 425 -30.45 20.34 -17.05
CA LEU A 425 -29.62 19.65 -16.06
C LEU A 425 -28.82 18.47 -16.65
N GLU A 426 -29.48 17.63 -17.46
CA GLU A 426 -28.79 16.53 -18.16
C GLU A 426 -27.78 17.05 -19.19
N ASN A 427 -28.11 18.13 -19.90
CA ASN A 427 -27.15 18.78 -20.82
C ASN A 427 -25.93 19.31 -20.07
N MET A 428 -26.10 20.00 -18.94
CA MET A 428 -25.00 20.50 -18.12
C MET A 428 -24.12 19.35 -17.58
N LYS A 429 -24.73 18.25 -17.13
CA LYS A 429 -24.02 17.04 -16.71
C LYS A 429 -23.15 16.46 -17.84
N GLN A 430 -23.70 16.31 -19.04
CA GLN A 430 -22.90 15.85 -20.18
C GLN A 430 -21.79 16.84 -20.53
N SER A 431 -22.06 18.13 -20.42
CA SER A 431 -21.11 19.17 -20.82
C SER A 431 -19.93 19.28 -19.85
N ALA A 432 -20.19 19.17 -18.55
CA ALA A 432 -19.15 19.06 -17.51
C ALA A 432 -18.26 17.83 -17.73
N LYS A 433 -18.86 16.67 -18.08
CA LYS A 433 -18.10 15.48 -18.48
C LYS A 433 -17.23 15.75 -19.72
N HIS A 434 -17.73 16.48 -20.71
CA HIS A 434 -16.96 16.85 -21.89
C HIS A 434 -15.75 17.74 -21.57
N VAL A 435 -15.89 18.74 -20.69
CA VAL A 435 -14.76 19.58 -20.21
C VAL A 435 -13.68 18.74 -19.54
N LYS A 436 -14.05 17.90 -18.56
CA LYS A 436 -13.09 17.04 -17.86
C LYS A 436 -12.35 16.09 -18.81
N LEU A 437 -13.08 15.48 -19.74
CA LEU A 437 -12.49 14.59 -20.75
C LEU A 437 -11.55 15.35 -21.68
N LEU A 438 -11.92 16.56 -22.10
CA LEU A 438 -11.08 17.40 -22.94
C LEU A 438 -9.81 17.82 -22.20
N LEU A 439 -9.91 18.25 -20.94
CA LEU A 439 -8.78 18.62 -20.09
C LEU A 439 -7.73 17.50 -20.03
N ARG A 440 -8.15 16.29 -19.66
CA ARG A 440 -7.24 15.14 -19.54
C ARG A 440 -6.57 14.80 -20.87
N LYS A 441 -7.28 14.93 -21.99
CA LYS A 441 -6.73 14.66 -23.32
C LYS A 441 -5.72 15.72 -23.74
N VAL A 442 -6.00 16.99 -23.50
CA VAL A 442 -5.08 18.09 -23.82
C VAL A 442 -3.82 17.95 -22.94
N GLN A 443 -3.96 17.65 -21.65
CA GLN A 443 -2.82 17.37 -20.76
C GLN A 443 -2.01 16.12 -21.20
N ALA A 444 -2.69 15.07 -21.68
CA ALA A 444 -2.02 13.90 -22.23
C ALA A 444 -1.22 14.24 -23.51
N LEU A 445 -1.79 15.03 -24.41
CA LEU A 445 -1.11 15.51 -25.62
C LEU A 445 0.07 16.42 -25.29
N GLU A 446 -0.08 17.31 -24.30
CA GLU A 446 0.99 18.16 -23.80
C GLU A 446 2.14 17.33 -23.23
N SER A 447 1.82 16.31 -22.42
CA SER A 447 2.80 15.39 -21.84
C SER A 447 3.59 14.66 -22.92
N ILE A 448 2.90 14.12 -23.93
CA ILE A 448 3.54 13.47 -25.10
C ILE A 448 4.44 14.48 -25.83
N ARG A 449 3.95 15.69 -26.10
CA ARG A 449 4.71 16.71 -26.82
C ARG A 449 5.99 17.11 -26.06
N ASN A 450 5.90 17.30 -24.75
CA ASN A 450 7.02 17.68 -23.90
C ASN A 450 8.07 16.57 -23.77
N ALA A 451 7.64 15.32 -23.71
CA ALA A 451 8.53 14.17 -23.60
C ALA A 451 9.35 13.94 -24.88
N PHE A 452 8.80 14.28 -26.04
CA PHE A 452 9.44 14.14 -27.36
C PHE A 452 10.25 15.40 -27.74
N THR A 453 11.25 15.70 -26.92
CA THR A 453 12.22 16.76 -27.20
C THR A 453 12.98 16.49 -28.52
N SER A 454 13.58 17.54 -29.10
CA SER A 454 14.44 17.38 -30.29
C SER A 454 15.55 16.35 -30.08
N LYS A 455 16.04 16.20 -28.83
CA LYS A 455 17.00 15.15 -28.47
C LYS A 455 16.42 13.75 -28.66
N VAL A 456 15.24 13.48 -28.09
CA VAL A 456 14.57 12.18 -28.18
C VAL A 456 14.24 11.83 -29.64
N ILE A 457 13.74 12.80 -30.42
CA ILE A 457 13.47 12.60 -31.85
C ILE A 457 14.76 12.31 -32.63
N ASN A 458 15.84 13.02 -32.34
CA ASN A 458 17.14 12.76 -32.96
C ASN A 458 17.69 11.37 -32.59
N ASP A 459 17.46 10.90 -31.36
CA ASP A 459 17.84 9.56 -30.93
C ASP A 459 17.11 8.49 -31.77
N PHE A 460 15.85 8.72 -32.16
CA PHE A 460 15.12 7.80 -33.07
C PHE A 460 15.74 7.75 -34.47
N ASN A 461 16.14 8.90 -35.01
CA ASN A 461 16.68 8.98 -36.37
C ASN A 461 18.05 8.31 -36.49
N LYS A 462 18.84 8.32 -35.42
CA LYS A 462 20.17 7.69 -35.32
C LYS A 462 20.13 6.17 -35.19
N LEU A 463 18.96 5.57 -34.97
CA LEU A 463 18.82 4.11 -34.91
C LEU A 463 19.32 3.48 -36.22
N SER A 464 20.28 2.58 -36.07
CA SER A 464 20.94 1.79 -37.12
C SER A 464 21.12 0.34 -36.66
N THR A 465 21.61 -0.54 -37.53
CA THR A 465 21.93 -1.93 -37.16
C THR A 465 23.04 -2.02 -36.10
N GLN A 466 23.81 -0.95 -35.89
CA GLN A 466 24.86 -0.85 -34.86
C GLN A 466 24.39 -0.19 -33.55
N THR A 467 23.08 0.08 -33.42
CA THR A 467 22.50 0.69 -32.21
C THR A 467 22.83 -0.13 -30.97
N LYS A 468 23.40 0.52 -29.94
CA LYS A 468 23.70 -0.16 -28.68
C LYS A 468 22.45 -0.23 -27.82
N SER A 469 22.40 -1.22 -26.93
CA SER A 469 21.31 -1.36 -25.94
C SER A 469 21.11 -0.10 -25.08
N SER A 470 22.18 0.68 -24.82
CA SER A 470 22.10 1.95 -24.09
C SER A 470 21.25 3.00 -24.82
N ASP A 471 21.31 3.01 -26.15
CA ASP A 471 20.71 4.06 -26.98
C ASP A 471 19.20 3.89 -27.08
N VAL A 472 18.71 2.64 -27.10
CA VAL A 472 17.27 2.34 -27.03
C VAL A 472 16.70 2.44 -25.61
N SER A 473 17.54 2.47 -24.58
CA SER A 473 17.10 2.55 -23.19
C SER A 473 16.49 3.91 -22.84
N SER A 474 17.01 5.00 -23.40
CA SER A 474 16.40 6.33 -23.23
C SER A 474 15.02 6.40 -23.87
N ILE A 475 14.88 5.87 -25.10
CA ILE A 475 13.63 5.76 -25.85
C ILE A 475 12.60 4.98 -25.04
N ARG A 476 13.01 3.83 -24.51
CA ARG A 476 12.17 2.97 -23.67
C ARG A 476 11.62 3.74 -22.46
N THR A 477 12.49 4.44 -21.73
CA THR A 477 12.10 5.22 -20.54
C THR A 477 11.07 6.28 -20.89
N VAL A 478 11.27 7.02 -21.98
CA VAL A 478 10.33 8.04 -22.45
C VAL A 478 8.98 7.43 -22.81
N LEU A 479 8.94 6.39 -23.65
CA LEU A 479 7.71 5.73 -24.06
C LEU A 479 6.93 5.15 -22.87
N ARG A 480 7.62 4.57 -21.90
CA ARG A 480 7.01 4.06 -20.66
C ARG A 480 6.36 5.15 -19.84
N SER A 481 7.00 6.30 -19.69
CA SER A 481 6.47 7.42 -18.90
C SER A 481 5.15 7.98 -19.48
N LEU A 482 4.84 7.69 -20.75
CA LEU A 482 3.67 8.20 -21.47
C LEU A 482 2.55 7.17 -21.63
N SER A 483 2.67 5.99 -21.02
CA SER A 483 1.68 4.92 -21.15
C SER A 483 0.25 5.39 -20.87
N GLN A 484 0.08 6.16 -19.79
CA GLN A 484 -1.21 6.74 -19.41
C GLN A 484 -1.72 7.75 -20.43
N SER A 485 -0.85 8.60 -20.96
CA SER A 485 -1.20 9.58 -21.99
C SER A 485 -1.70 8.89 -23.26
N PHE A 486 -1.02 7.82 -23.71
CA PHE A 486 -1.44 7.07 -24.91
C PHE A 486 -2.82 6.44 -24.73
N LYS A 487 -3.09 5.76 -23.61
CA LYS A 487 -4.39 5.10 -23.39
C LYS A 487 -5.55 6.11 -23.37
N LEU A 488 -5.35 7.26 -22.72
CA LEU A 488 -6.35 8.34 -22.68
C LEU A 488 -6.73 8.84 -24.09
N ILE A 489 -5.78 8.81 -25.03
CA ILE A 489 -6.00 9.21 -26.42
C ILE A 489 -6.59 8.07 -27.27
N GLN A 490 -6.14 6.83 -27.06
CA GLN A 490 -6.62 5.64 -27.78
C GLN A 490 -8.10 5.35 -27.52
N ASN A 491 -8.55 5.46 -26.26
CA ASN A 491 -9.94 5.18 -25.89
C ASN A 491 -10.93 6.29 -26.30
N SER A 492 -10.49 7.26 -27.09
CA SER A 492 -11.07 8.59 -27.11
C SER A 492 -11.88 8.86 -28.38
N LYS A 493 -13.05 9.53 -28.27
CA LYS A 493 -13.79 10.08 -29.43
C LYS A 493 -13.00 11.22 -30.11
N SER A 494 -13.56 11.83 -31.16
CA SER A 494 -12.99 13.05 -31.77
C SER A 494 -12.87 14.17 -30.74
N LEU A 495 -11.76 14.92 -30.74
CA LEU A 495 -11.61 16.13 -29.92
C LEU A 495 -12.73 17.12 -30.18
N GLN A 496 -13.16 17.25 -31.44
CA GLN A 496 -14.29 18.08 -31.87
C GLN A 496 -15.53 17.83 -31.03
N LYS A 497 -15.93 16.56 -30.83
CA LYS A 497 -17.11 16.24 -30.01
C LYS A 497 -16.97 16.72 -28.57
N HIS A 498 -15.77 16.69 -28.00
CA HIS A 498 -15.55 17.19 -26.64
C HIS A 498 -15.49 18.71 -26.55
N VAL A 499 -14.99 19.38 -27.59
CA VAL A 499 -15.03 20.86 -27.65
C VAL A 499 -16.48 21.33 -27.81
N THR A 500 -17.22 20.81 -28.78
CA THR A 500 -18.64 21.15 -28.98
C THR A 500 -19.46 20.85 -27.72
N GLY A 501 -19.27 19.68 -27.12
CA GLY A 501 -19.94 19.31 -25.88
C GLY A 501 -19.49 20.10 -24.65
N ALA A 502 -18.34 20.76 -24.67
CA ALA A 502 -17.93 21.68 -23.60
C ALA A 502 -18.58 23.06 -23.79
N GLN A 503 -18.64 23.56 -25.03
CA GLN A 503 -19.11 24.92 -25.36
C GLN A 503 -20.56 25.20 -25.00
N THR A 504 -21.39 24.17 -24.87
CA THR A 504 -22.76 24.24 -24.33
C THR A 504 -22.82 24.83 -22.92
N LEU A 505 -21.74 24.76 -22.13
CA LEU A 505 -21.69 25.40 -20.81
C LEU A 505 -21.71 26.93 -20.84
N ASN A 506 -21.48 27.57 -22.01
CA ASN A 506 -21.62 29.03 -22.11
C ASN A 506 -23.05 29.50 -21.77
N GLU A 507 -24.05 28.63 -21.90
CA GLU A 507 -25.45 28.92 -21.62
C GLU A 507 -25.75 29.01 -20.11
N VAL A 508 -24.88 28.49 -19.24
CA VAL A 508 -25.16 28.38 -17.80
C VAL A 508 -25.47 29.73 -17.14
N TYR A 509 -24.81 30.80 -17.57
CA TYR A 509 -24.99 32.15 -17.02
C TYR A 509 -26.22 32.86 -17.60
N ALA A 510 -26.69 32.44 -18.78
CA ALA A 510 -27.87 33.00 -19.43
C ALA A 510 -29.16 32.25 -19.03
N GLU A 511 -29.03 31.05 -18.46
CA GLU A 511 -30.16 30.24 -18.03
C GLU A 511 -30.98 30.95 -16.93
N PRO A 512 -32.31 31.15 -17.12
CA PRO A 512 -33.15 31.90 -16.18
C PRO A 512 -33.15 31.36 -14.75
N HIS A 513 -32.91 30.07 -14.57
CA HIS A 513 -32.97 29.38 -13.29
C HIS A 513 -31.64 29.43 -12.50
N THR A 514 -30.52 29.80 -13.14
CA THR A 514 -29.20 29.83 -12.50
C THR A 514 -29.11 30.87 -11.39
N GLN A 515 -29.52 32.11 -11.65
CA GLN A 515 -29.40 33.20 -10.66
C GLN A 515 -30.32 33.01 -9.44
N PRO A 516 -31.59 32.56 -9.59
CA PRO A 516 -32.40 32.12 -8.46
C PRO A 516 -31.74 31.04 -7.61
N LEU A 517 -31.09 30.04 -8.23
CA LEU A 517 -30.37 29.00 -7.50
C LEU A 517 -29.19 29.60 -6.71
N VAL A 518 -28.36 30.45 -7.33
CA VAL A 518 -27.25 31.13 -6.63
C VAL A 518 -27.75 31.92 -5.43
N THR A 519 -28.83 32.70 -5.60
CA THR A 519 -29.44 33.49 -4.52
C THR A 519 -29.90 32.59 -3.36
N ARG A 520 -30.49 31.42 -3.68
CA ARG A 520 -30.86 30.42 -2.68
C ARG A 520 -29.63 29.89 -1.94
N LEU A 521 -28.57 29.52 -2.64
CA LEU A 521 -27.35 28.99 -2.03
C LEU A 521 -26.71 29.98 -1.07
N GLU A 522 -26.65 31.26 -1.46
CA GLU A 522 -26.17 32.34 -0.58
C GLU A 522 -27.05 32.51 0.66
N CYS A 523 -28.37 32.44 0.52
CA CYS A 523 -29.30 32.43 1.65
C CYS A 523 -29.04 31.25 2.60
N LEU A 524 -28.90 30.03 2.08
CA LEU A 524 -28.65 28.84 2.89
C LEU A 524 -27.36 28.97 3.70
N MET A 525 -26.27 29.43 3.07
CA MET A 525 -24.99 29.66 3.74
C MET A 525 -25.06 30.69 4.87
N LYS A 526 -25.93 31.69 4.71
CA LYS A 526 -26.11 32.74 5.72
C LYS A 526 -26.95 32.26 6.90
N GLU A 527 -28.04 31.54 6.64
CA GLU A 527 -29.06 31.23 7.64
C GLU A 527 -28.80 29.90 8.38
N ILE A 528 -28.20 28.91 7.73
CA ILE A 528 -27.98 27.58 8.33
C ILE A 528 -26.53 27.45 8.83
N LYS A 529 -26.38 27.26 10.14
CA LYS A 529 -25.07 27.08 10.81
C LYS A 529 -24.92 25.64 11.32
N ASN A 530 -23.69 25.25 11.66
CA ASN A 530 -23.34 23.91 12.20
C ASN A 530 -23.65 22.73 11.23
N THR A 531 -23.58 22.95 9.93
CA THR A 531 -23.89 21.97 8.87
C THR A 531 -23.16 20.64 9.05
N ASP A 532 -21.85 20.66 9.33
CA ASP A 532 -21.03 19.46 9.47
C ASP A 532 -21.52 18.51 10.58
N LYS A 533 -21.95 19.09 11.71
CA LYS A 533 -22.42 18.32 12.87
C LYS A 533 -23.72 17.60 12.55
N ILE A 534 -24.62 18.27 11.82
CA ILE A 534 -25.93 17.74 11.44
C ILE A 534 -25.79 16.68 10.37
N ALA A 535 -24.99 16.98 9.34
CA ALA A 535 -24.64 16.01 8.32
C ALA A 535 -24.00 14.75 8.92
N SER A 536 -23.16 14.89 9.95
CA SER A 536 -22.57 13.73 10.65
C SER A 536 -23.64 12.85 11.30
N ILE A 537 -24.65 13.43 11.99
CA ILE A 537 -25.72 12.63 12.58
C ILE A 537 -26.56 11.94 11.53
N LEU A 538 -26.95 12.63 10.46
CA LEU A 538 -27.75 12.04 9.40
C LEU A 538 -26.99 10.92 8.67
N ARG A 539 -25.66 11.06 8.50
CA ARG A 539 -24.80 9.97 8.00
C ARG A 539 -24.84 8.79 8.95
N SER A 540 -24.74 9.00 10.27
CA SER A 540 -24.88 7.94 11.27
C SER A 540 -26.25 7.26 11.22
N VAL A 541 -27.35 8.01 11.02
CA VAL A 541 -28.69 7.44 10.84
C VAL A 541 -28.74 6.54 9.61
N LYS A 542 -28.21 7.01 8.47
CA LYS A 542 -28.14 6.22 7.23
C LYS A 542 -27.30 4.95 7.41
N ILE A 543 -26.17 5.02 8.11
CA ILE A 543 -25.33 3.87 8.41
C ILE A 543 -26.02 2.90 9.38
N LEU A 544 -26.65 3.40 10.44
CA LEU A 544 -27.40 2.60 11.40
C LEU A 544 -28.51 1.80 10.72
N ARG A 545 -29.23 2.42 9.77
CA ARG A 545 -30.25 1.72 8.97
C ARG A 545 -29.65 0.60 8.12
N LYS A 546 -28.51 0.85 7.45
CA LYS A 546 -27.80 -0.18 6.69
C LYS A 546 -27.41 -1.36 7.58
N LEU A 547 -26.83 -1.09 8.74
CA LEU A 547 -26.46 -2.12 9.72
C LEU A 547 -27.68 -2.94 10.17
N LYS A 548 -28.78 -2.28 10.56
CA LYS A 548 -30.01 -2.96 11.02
C LYS A 548 -30.72 -3.78 9.93
N SER A 549 -30.52 -3.44 8.65
CA SER A 549 -31.08 -4.23 7.54
C SER A 549 -30.48 -5.64 7.47
N ASP A 550 -29.30 -5.84 8.06
CA ASP A 550 -28.64 -7.14 8.12
C ASP A 550 -29.14 -7.96 9.31
N ARG A 551 -29.97 -8.97 9.01
CA ARG A 551 -30.55 -9.88 10.02
C ARG A 551 -29.50 -10.67 10.82
N LYS A 552 -28.26 -10.78 10.30
CA LYS A 552 -27.15 -11.47 10.96
C LYS A 552 -26.12 -10.51 11.54
N LEU A 553 -26.44 -9.22 11.68
CA LEU A 553 -25.53 -8.21 12.21
C LEU A 553 -24.89 -8.63 13.54
N VAL A 554 -25.72 -8.92 14.55
CA VAL A 554 -25.25 -9.24 15.91
C VAL A 554 -24.45 -10.53 15.92
N GLU A 555 -24.87 -11.55 15.18
CA GLU A 555 -24.17 -12.83 15.03
C GLU A 555 -22.76 -12.60 14.49
N LYS A 556 -22.64 -11.97 13.30
CA LYS A 556 -21.34 -11.72 12.65
C LYS A 556 -20.44 -10.83 13.49
N PHE A 557 -20.98 -9.78 14.10
CA PHE A 557 -20.18 -8.91 14.97
C PHE A 557 -19.64 -9.66 16.20
N LYS A 558 -20.47 -10.53 16.81
CA LYS A 558 -20.06 -11.36 17.94
C LYS A 558 -19.07 -12.45 17.53
N GLU A 559 -19.10 -12.94 16.29
CA GLU A 559 -18.06 -13.83 15.76
C GLU A 559 -16.69 -13.13 15.79
N VAL A 560 -16.62 -11.88 15.31
CA VAL A 560 -15.40 -11.06 15.36
C VAL A 560 -14.96 -10.80 16.82
N SER A 561 -15.87 -10.35 17.70
CA SER A 561 -15.52 -10.05 19.09
C SER A 561 -15.09 -11.30 19.87
N SER A 562 -15.67 -12.46 19.53
CA SER A 562 -15.27 -13.77 20.05
C SER A 562 -13.90 -14.20 19.55
N ALA A 563 -13.58 -13.98 18.27
CA ALA A 563 -12.26 -14.27 17.71
C ALA A 563 -11.18 -13.47 18.43
N VAL A 564 -11.38 -12.16 18.65
CA VAL A 564 -10.45 -11.32 19.42
C VAL A 564 -10.30 -11.82 20.85
N SER A 565 -11.41 -12.02 21.58
CA SER A 565 -11.38 -12.45 22.99
C SER A 565 -10.70 -13.81 23.18
N LYS A 566 -10.97 -14.78 22.31
CA LYS A 566 -10.35 -16.12 22.34
C LYS A 566 -8.87 -16.12 21.93
N SER A 567 -8.39 -15.04 21.31
CA SER A 567 -6.98 -14.88 20.94
C SER A 567 -6.09 -14.59 22.16
N LEU A 568 -6.62 -13.94 23.20
CA LEU A 568 -5.81 -13.45 24.33
C LEU A 568 -5.00 -14.53 25.05
N PRO A 569 -5.57 -15.70 25.40
CA PRO A 569 -4.79 -16.75 26.05
C PRO A 569 -3.71 -17.35 25.13
N LEU A 570 -3.94 -17.35 23.82
CA LEU A 570 -2.96 -17.83 22.83
C LEU A 570 -1.77 -16.88 22.70
N LEU A 571 -2.00 -15.56 22.81
CA LEU A 571 -0.91 -14.57 22.83
C LEU A 571 0.00 -14.78 24.05
N VAL A 572 -0.57 -15.06 25.23
CA VAL A 572 0.19 -15.41 26.43
C VAL A 572 0.99 -16.70 26.23
N SER A 573 0.36 -17.73 25.64
CA SER A 573 1.00 -19.01 25.30
C SER A 573 2.22 -18.81 24.37
N LEU A 574 2.07 -18.01 23.32
CA LEU A 574 3.14 -17.71 22.35
C LEU A 574 4.35 -17.02 22.99
N ARG A 575 4.10 -16.03 23.85
CA ARG A 575 5.18 -15.36 24.60
C ARG A 575 5.90 -16.30 25.55
N LYS A 576 5.15 -17.19 26.23
CA LYS A 576 5.75 -18.22 27.07
C LYS A 576 6.65 -19.15 26.27
N ILE A 577 6.25 -19.56 25.07
CA ILE A 577 7.08 -20.38 24.18
C ILE A 577 8.37 -19.64 23.79
N ALA A 578 8.28 -18.35 23.44
CA ALA A 578 9.46 -17.56 23.12
C ALA A 578 10.43 -17.46 24.33
N GLU A 579 9.91 -17.26 25.54
CA GLU A 579 10.70 -17.25 26.78
C GLU A 579 11.32 -18.63 27.12
N GLU A 580 10.67 -19.73 26.74
CA GLU A 580 11.24 -21.07 26.87
C GLU A 580 12.46 -21.25 25.97
N TYR A 581 12.46 -20.71 24.75
CA TYR A 581 13.63 -20.74 23.87
C TYR A 581 14.83 -19.95 24.41
N LYS A 582 14.58 -18.87 25.14
CA LYS A 582 15.64 -18.11 25.84
C LYS A 582 16.38 -18.96 26.89
N LYS A 583 15.68 -19.94 27.47
CA LYS A 583 16.20 -20.84 28.52
C LYS A 583 16.65 -22.20 27.95
N ASP A 584 16.47 -22.44 26.66
CA ASP A 584 16.81 -23.68 26.00
C ASP A 584 18.33 -23.77 25.77
N ASN A 585 18.97 -24.71 26.47
CA ASN A 585 20.39 -25.03 26.37
C ASN A 585 20.61 -26.41 25.71
N SER A 586 19.63 -26.91 24.97
CA SER A 586 19.79 -28.14 24.19
C SER A 586 20.96 -28.05 23.21
N SER A 587 21.53 -29.19 22.85
CA SER A 587 22.57 -29.27 21.81
C SER A 587 22.08 -28.68 20.49
N GLY A 588 20.82 -28.94 20.12
CA GLY A 588 20.21 -28.37 18.92
C GLY A 588 20.19 -26.84 18.91
N MET A 589 19.84 -26.21 20.03
CA MET A 589 19.87 -24.75 20.17
C MET A 589 21.32 -24.22 20.13
N THR A 590 22.25 -24.91 20.78
CA THR A 590 23.67 -24.54 20.81
C THR A 590 24.30 -24.60 19.41
N ASP A 591 23.91 -25.59 18.60
CA ASP A 591 24.35 -25.71 17.21
C ASP A 591 23.81 -24.57 16.34
N LEU A 592 22.52 -24.24 16.45
CA LEU A 592 21.92 -23.14 15.67
C LEU A 592 22.52 -21.77 16.00
N LYS A 593 23.01 -21.56 17.23
CA LYS A 593 23.75 -20.34 17.63
C LYS A 593 25.02 -20.12 16.82
N LYS A 594 25.64 -21.16 16.27
CA LYS A 594 26.80 -21.04 15.35
C LYS A 594 26.43 -20.31 14.04
N LEU A 595 25.16 -20.36 13.66
CA LEU A 595 24.62 -19.69 12.47
C LEU A 595 24.05 -18.28 12.75
N LYS A 596 24.37 -17.69 13.91
CA LYS A 596 23.96 -16.33 14.29
C LYS A 596 24.22 -15.24 13.22
N PRO A 597 25.30 -15.27 12.43
CA PRO A 597 25.52 -14.26 11.38
C PRO A 597 24.37 -14.15 10.36
N LEU A 598 23.58 -15.21 10.16
CA LEU A 598 22.40 -15.20 9.27
C LEU A 598 21.29 -14.23 9.73
N GLN A 599 21.24 -13.87 11.02
CA GLN A 599 20.20 -13.00 11.55
C GLN A 599 20.16 -11.63 10.85
N GLY A 600 21.33 -11.02 10.59
CA GLY A 600 21.43 -9.74 9.88
C GLY A 600 21.09 -9.81 8.39
N LEU A 601 21.06 -11.01 7.81
CA LEU A 601 20.77 -11.26 6.39
C LEU A 601 19.29 -11.61 6.15
N SER A 602 18.57 -12.03 7.18
CA SER A 602 17.17 -12.50 7.10
C SER A 602 16.25 -11.49 6.43
N LYS A 603 16.35 -10.20 6.79
CA LYS A 603 15.50 -9.16 6.21
C LYS A 603 15.79 -8.91 4.72
N PRO A 604 17.00 -8.46 4.30
CA PRO A 604 17.23 -8.15 2.90
C PRO A 604 17.05 -9.37 1.99
N PHE A 605 17.39 -10.57 2.45
CA PHE A 605 17.15 -11.80 1.69
C PHE A 605 15.66 -12.16 1.63
N GLY A 606 14.98 -12.11 2.78
CA GLY A 606 13.54 -12.36 2.87
C GLY A 606 12.71 -11.40 2.04
N ASP A 607 13.05 -10.11 2.02
CA ASP A 607 12.39 -9.08 1.22
C ASP A 607 12.45 -9.39 -0.28
N ALA A 608 13.64 -9.64 -0.81
CA ALA A 608 13.83 -9.95 -2.22
C ALA A 608 13.10 -11.24 -2.63
N VAL A 609 13.17 -12.27 -1.80
CA VAL A 609 12.49 -13.55 -2.04
C VAL A 609 10.98 -13.44 -1.83
N GLY A 610 10.52 -12.60 -0.91
CA GLY A 610 9.11 -12.29 -0.71
C GLY A 610 8.48 -11.68 -1.94
N ALA A 611 9.17 -10.71 -2.56
CA ALA A 611 8.75 -10.15 -3.83
C ALA A 611 8.70 -11.21 -4.95
N LEU A 612 9.69 -12.10 -5.01
CA LEU A 612 9.68 -13.23 -5.95
C LEU A 612 8.45 -14.14 -5.74
N VAL A 613 8.14 -14.47 -4.49
CA VAL A 613 6.94 -15.26 -4.15
C VAL A 613 5.68 -14.54 -4.60
N SER A 614 5.56 -13.22 -4.35
CA SER A 614 4.42 -12.42 -4.82
C SER A 614 4.26 -12.51 -6.35
N ILE A 615 5.33 -12.29 -7.12
CA ILE A 615 5.29 -12.36 -8.59
C ILE A 615 4.81 -13.73 -9.08
N THR A 616 5.32 -14.80 -8.48
CA THR A 616 4.95 -16.18 -8.89
C THR A 616 3.52 -16.56 -8.51
N LYS A 617 2.94 -15.90 -7.51
CA LYS A 617 1.56 -16.10 -7.09
C LYS A 617 0.56 -15.34 -7.94
N VAL A 618 0.95 -14.15 -8.42
CA VAL A 618 0.09 -13.33 -9.26
C VAL A 618 -0.15 -14.05 -10.59
N SER A 619 -1.34 -14.60 -10.76
CA SER A 619 -1.70 -15.21 -12.05
C SER A 619 -2.04 -14.11 -13.06
N ARG A 620 -1.49 -14.26 -14.27
CA ARG A 620 -1.92 -13.44 -15.42
C ARG A 620 -3.44 -13.49 -15.61
N SER A 621 -4.04 -14.68 -15.47
CA SER A 621 -5.49 -14.84 -15.65
C SER A 621 -6.32 -14.13 -14.58
N GLU A 622 -5.81 -14.04 -13.35
CA GLU A 622 -6.47 -13.33 -12.25
C GLU A 622 -6.43 -11.82 -12.49
N LEU A 623 -5.27 -11.29 -12.88
CA LEU A 623 -5.13 -9.87 -13.25
C LEU A 623 -6.00 -9.49 -14.45
N GLU A 624 -6.00 -10.30 -15.51
CA GLU A 624 -6.85 -10.07 -16.69
C GLU A 624 -8.34 -10.17 -16.34
N THR A 625 -8.71 -11.08 -15.44
CA THR A 625 -10.09 -11.20 -14.95
C THR A 625 -10.49 -10.00 -14.11
N PHE A 626 -9.61 -9.52 -13.22
CA PHE A 626 -9.82 -8.30 -12.45
C PHE A 626 -10.06 -7.09 -13.36
N VAL A 627 -9.22 -6.90 -14.39
CA VAL A 627 -9.39 -5.82 -15.37
C VAL A 627 -10.74 -5.93 -16.09
N ARG A 628 -11.02 -7.09 -16.69
CA ARG A 628 -12.26 -7.31 -17.45
C ARG A 628 -13.52 -7.11 -16.60
N ASN A 629 -13.52 -7.63 -15.38
CA ASN A 629 -14.66 -7.53 -14.48
C ASN A 629 -14.80 -6.13 -13.89
N GLY A 630 -13.69 -5.41 -13.66
CA GLY A 630 -13.73 -4.01 -13.24
C GLY A 630 -14.28 -3.08 -14.33
N GLU A 631 -13.81 -3.21 -15.57
CA GLU A 631 -14.37 -2.47 -16.72
C GLU A 631 -15.85 -2.76 -16.93
N SER A 632 -16.28 -3.99 -16.65
CA SER A 632 -17.69 -4.40 -16.76
C SER A 632 -18.51 -3.84 -15.60
N THR A 633 -17.99 -3.88 -14.37
CA THR A 633 -18.60 -3.29 -13.18
C THR A 633 -18.86 -1.80 -13.36
N GLN A 634 -17.90 -1.06 -13.92
CA GLN A 634 -18.06 0.36 -14.25
C GLN A 634 -19.21 0.61 -15.24
N LYS A 635 -19.30 -0.19 -16.31
CA LYS A 635 -20.44 -0.11 -17.26
C LYS A 635 -21.78 -0.43 -16.59
N ILE A 636 -21.78 -1.37 -15.65
CA ILE A 636 -22.98 -1.74 -14.89
C ILE A 636 -23.45 -0.58 -14.02
N ALA A 637 -22.53 0.13 -13.36
CA ALA A 637 -22.83 1.35 -12.61
C ALA A 637 -23.47 2.43 -13.48
N ASP A 638 -22.94 2.64 -14.68
CA ASP A 638 -23.47 3.63 -15.60
C ASP A 638 -24.87 3.27 -16.13
N ILE A 639 -25.13 1.99 -16.41
CA ILE A 639 -26.38 1.55 -17.07
C ILE A 639 -27.50 1.32 -16.05
N TYR A 640 -27.19 0.68 -14.92
CA TYR A 640 -28.20 0.21 -13.98
C TYR A 640 -28.17 0.96 -12.65
N GLY A 641 -27.14 1.77 -12.39
CA GLY A 641 -27.05 2.53 -11.15
C GLY A 641 -28.09 3.63 -11.08
N THR A 642 -28.75 3.76 -9.94
CA THR A 642 -29.51 4.98 -9.62
C THR A 642 -28.58 6.20 -9.62
N PRO A 643 -29.08 7.44 -9.79
CA PRO A 643 -28.25 8.63 -9.74
C PRO A 643 -27.38 8.74 -8.48
N GLU A 644 -27.90 8.29 -7.33
CA GLU A 644 -27.15 8.26 -6.08
C GLU A 644 -26.05 7.19 -6.08
N GLN A 645 -26.33 5.98 -6.58
CA GLN A 645 -25.31 4.93 -6.72
C GLN A 645 -24.23 5.33 -7.72
N GLN A 646 -24.59 5.96 -8.84
CA GLN A 646 -23.63 6.47 -9.81
C GLN A 646 -22.70 7.50 -9.17
N ARG A 647 -23.24 8.46 -8.42
CA ARG A 647 -22.40 9.45 -7.70
C ARG A 647 -21.50 8.79 -6.66
N GLN A 648 -22.02 7.85 -5.88
CA GLN A 648 -21.21 7.10 -4.92
C GLN A 648 -20.08 6.34 -5.61
N PHE A 649 -20.42 5.62 -6.69
CA PHE A 649 -19.49 4.87 -7.51
C PHE A 649 -18.39 5.79 -8.06
N GLU A 650 -18.78 6.86 -8.75
CA GLU A 650 -17.86 7.85 -9.31
C GLU A 650 -16.93 8.46 -8.24
N SER A 651 -17.45 8.74 -7.03
CA SER A 651 -16.64 9.33 -5.95
C SER A 651 -15.60 8.40 -5.33
N GLN A 652 -15.76 7.07 -5.47
CA GLN A 652 -14.94 6.06 -4.79
C GLN A 652 -14.16 5.15 -5.77
N TRP A 653 -14.57 5.06 -7.04
CA TRP A 653 -13.97 4.13 -7.99
C TRP A 653 -12.53 4.46 -8.37
N GLY A 654 -12.24 5.76 -8.44
CA GLY A 654 -10.97 6.29 -8.94
C GLY A 654 -10.72 5.97 -10.42
N ASN A 655 -9.47 6.12 -10.86
CA ASN A 655 -9.01 5.91 -12.22
C ASN A 655 -8.60 4.46 -12.41
N PHE A 656 -9.59 3.67 -12.76
CA PHE A 656 -9.42 2.25 -13.02
C PHE A 656 -8.57 1.98 -14.26
N GLU A 657 -8.55 2.91 -15.22
CA GLU A 657 -7.74 2.83 -16.44
C GLU A 657 -6.24 2.92 -16.11
N ALA A 658 -5.85 3.78 -15.17
CA ALA A 658 -4.48 3.85 -14.68
C ALA A 658 -4.05 2.54 -14.01
N THR A 659 -4.91 1.95 -13.16
CA THR A 659 -4.62 0.63 -12.56
C THR A 659 -4.53 -0.45 -13.65
N THR A 660 -5.42 -0.45 -14.64
CA THR A 660 -5.38 -1.41 -15.77
C THR A 660 -4.06 -1.34 -16.53
N GLN A 661 -3.53 -0.13 -16.75
CA GLN A 661 -2.24 0.02 -17.43
C GLN A 661 -1.06 -0.41 -16.55
N GLN A 662 -1.08 -0.10 -15.25
CA GLN A 662 -0.07 -0.60 -14.32
C GLN A 662 -0.01 -2.13 -14.38
N ILE A 663 -1.17 -2.78 -14.47
CA ILE A 663 -1.30 -4.23 -14.66
C ILE A 663 -0.74 -4.68 -16.01
N GLU A 664 -1.11 -4.05 -17.13
CA GLU A 664 -0.60 -4.38 -18.47
C GLU A 664 0.94 -4.25 -18.54
N MET A 665 1.49 -3.18 -17.97
CA MET A 665 2.94 -2.95 -17.88
C MET A 665 3.62 -3.98 -16.99
N PHE A 666 3.07 -4.25 -15.80
CA PHE A 666 3.58 -5.28 -14.90
C PHE A 666 3.64 -6.65 -15.57
N LEU A 667 2.57 -7.06 -16.26
CA LEU A 667 2.52 -8.35 -16.98
C LEU A 667 3.54 -8.45 -18.10
N SER A 668 3.78 -7.34 -18.81
CA SER A 668 4.83 -7.25 -19.82
C SER A 668 6.21 -7.37 -19.19
N ASP A 669 6.48 -6.60 -18.14
CA ASP A 669 7.77 -6.53 -17.46
C ASP A 669 8.12 -7.85 -16.77
N ALA A 670 7.15 -8.50 -16.14
CA ALA A 670 7.29 -9.83 -15.56
C ALA A 670 7.63 -10.88 -16.64
N SER A 671 6.96 -10.84 -17.80
CA SER A 671 7.27 -11.76 -18.91
C SER A 671 8.65 -11.53 -19.50
N ILE A 672 9.09 -10.27 -19.59
CA ILE A 672 10.43 -9.90 -20.06
C ILE A 672 11.49 -10.41 -19.09
N TRP A 673 11.28 -10.18 -17.79
CA TRP A 673 12.15 -10.63 -16.72
C TRP A 673 12.26 -12.16 -16.69
N GLU A 674 11.14 -12.89 -16.72
CA GLU A 674 11.13 -14.35 -16.70
C GLU A 674 11.97 -14.95 -17.85
N LYS A 675 11.79 -14.42 -19.07
CA LYS A 675 12.56 -14.82 -20.25
C LYS A 675 14.05 -14.46 -20.18
N SER A 676 14.45 -13.53 -19.32
CA SER A 676 15.86 -13.12 -19.17
C SER A 676 16.66 -14.03 -18.24
N ILE A 677 16.00 -14.94 -17.52
CA ILE A 677 16.65 -15.85 -16.57
C ILE A 677 17.46 -16.89 -17.35
N ALA A 678 18.78 -16.69 -17.42
CA ALA A 678 19.73 -17.62 -18.01
C ALA A 678 20.80 -18.02 -16.98
N ILE A 679 20.53 -19.10 -16.23
CA ILE A 679 21.39 -19.52 -15.12
C ILE A 679 21.84 -20.95 -15.35
N LYS A 680 23.16 -21.18 -15.46
CA LYS A 680 23.71 -22.53 -15.64
C LYS A 680 23.46 -23.37 -14.38
N LYS A 681 23.24 -24.67 -14.57
CA LYS A 681 23.11 -25.64 -13.47
C LYS A 681 24.40 -25.67 -12.62
N ASN A 682 24.25 -25.96 -11.32
CA ASN A 682 25.33 -26.16 -10.35
C ASN A 682 26.22 -24.94 -10.05
N LEU A 683 25.67 -23.73 -10.19
CA LEU A 683 26.37 -22.50 -9.77
C LEU A 683 26.22 -22.26 -8.26
N ASN A 684 27.14 -21.47 -7.69
CA ASN A 684 27.05 -20.97 -6.33
C ASN A 684 25.81 -20.07 -6.15
N LEU A 685 25.32 -19.95 -4.92
CA LEU A 685 24.09 -19.20 -4.63
C LEU A 685 24.16 -17.74 -5.09
N SER A 686 25.34 -17.10 -5.05
CA SER A 686 25.52 -15.71 -5.51
C SER A 686 25.26 -15.49 -7.00
N ALA A 687 25.30 -16.54 -7.83
CA ALA A 687 24.99 -16.43 -9.26
C ALA A 687 23.53 -16.03 -9.52
N TYR A 688 22.62 -16.33 -8.58
CA TYR A 688 21.22 -15.93 -8.66
C TYR A 688 21.03 -14.42 -8.40
N GLY A 689 22.05 -13.69 -7.93
CA GLY A 689 21.92 -12.27 -7.58
C GLY A 689 21.52 -11.36 -8.75
N GLN A 690 21.95 -11.69 -9.97
CA GLN A 690 21.63 -10.88 -11.14
C GLN A 690 20.14 -10.89 -11.47
N MET A 691 19.47 -12.05 -11.36
CA MET A 691 18.05 -12.16 -11.68
C MET A 691 17.18 -11.28 -10.75
N PHE A 692 17.60 -11.08 -9.49
CA PHE A 692 16.93 -10.20 -8.55
C PHE A 692 17.19 -8.73 -8.88
N LYS A 693 18.42 -8.39 -9.28
CA LYS A 693 18.73 -7.03 -9.75
C LYS A 693 17.85 -6.65 -10.94
N ASP A 694 17.58 -7.60 -11.83
CA ASP A 694 16.74 -7.39 -13.01
C ASP A 694 15.26 -7.18 -12.65
N LEU A 695 14.79 -7.58 -11.45
CA LEU A 695 13.44 -7.29 -10.95
C LEU A 695 13.19 -5.81 -10.64
N THR A 696 14.25 -4.98 -10.56
CA THR A 696 14.11 -3.53 -10.31
C THR A 696 13.28 -2.80 -11.37
N ILE A 697 13.03 -3.45 -12.51
CA ILE A 697 12.15 -2.99 -13.58
C ILE A 697 10.66 -3.00 -13.21
N LEU A 698 10.22 -3.84 -12.27
CA LEU A 698 8.81 -4.01 -11.96
C LEU A 698 8.23 -2.77 -11.26
N ASN A 699 7.06 -2.35 -11.72
CA ASN A 699 6.29 -1.28 -11.11
C ASN A 699 5.34 -1.83 -10.03
N SER A 700 5.07 -1.00 -9.03
CA SER A 700 4.03 -1.28 -8.03
C SER A 700 2.63 -1.16 -8.63
N ILE A 701 1.69 -1.97 -8.14
CA ILE A 701 0.27 -1.89 -8.49
C ILE A 701 -0.52 -1.61 -7.21
N ASP A 702 -1.33 -0.55 -7.22
CA ASP A 702 -2.34 -0.31 -6.19
C ASP A 702 -3.74 -0.66 -6.73
N VAL A 703 -4.32 -1.73 -6.17
CA VAL A 703 -5.66 -2.18 -6.52
C VAL A 703 -6.76 -1.39 -5.82
N LYS A 704 -6.44 -0.48 -4.88
CA LYS A 704 -7.37 0.40 -4.17
C LYS A 704 -8.58 -0.33 -3.56
N LEU A 705 -8.32 -1.33 -2.71
CA LEU A 705 -9.31 -2.21 -2.07
C LEU A 705 -10.50 -1.46 -1.46
N GLU A 706 -10.24 -0.66 -0.42
CA GLU A 706 -11.27 0.06 0.36
C GLU A 706 -12.22 0.90 -0.51
N PRO A 707 -11.74 1.86 -1.32
CA PRO A 707 -12.64 2.74 -2.07
C PRO A 707 -13.36 1.97 -3.20
N ARG A 708 -12.75 0.97 -3.84
CA ARG A 708 -13.44 0.20 -4.89
C ARG A 708 -14.49 -0.76 -4.34
N LEU A 709 -14.27 -1.37 -3.18
CA LEU A 709 -15.33 -2.09 -2.48
C LEU A 709 -16.49 -1.14 -2.14
N ALA A 710 -16.18 0.08 -1.66
CA ALA A 710 -17.17 1.13 -1.40
C ALA A 710 -18.01 1.52 -2.60
N ALA A 711 -17.36 1.67 -3.75
CA ALA A 711 -17.99 2.06 -4.99
C ALA A 711 -19.06 1.03 -5.41
N THR A 712 -18.79 -0.25 -5.16
CA THR A 712 -19.69 -1.37 -5.50
C THR A 712 -20.77 -1.66 -4.46
N GLU A 713 -20.86 -0.89 -3.37
CA GLU A 713 -21.89 -1.11 -2.36
C GLU A 713 -23.31 -0.88 -2.92
N GLY A 714 -24.23 -1.78 -2.60
CA GLY A 714 -25.63 -1.70 -3.04
C GLY A 714 -25.89 -2.25 -4.45
N PHE A 715 -24.86 -2.81 -5.10
CA PHE A 715 -25.00 -3.41 -6.43
C PHE A 715 -25.54 -4.84 -6.42
N ASP A 716 -25.65 -5.48 -5.25
CA ASP A 716 -26.16 -6.85 -5.10
C ASP A 716 -27.58 -7.04 -5.66
N ASN A 717 -28.40 -5.99 -5.59
CA ASN A 717 -29.79 -5.99 -6.04
C ASN A 717 -30.04 -4.99 -7.17
N ILE A 718 -28.99 -4.60 -7.92
CA ILE A 718 -29.10 -3.54 -8.93
C ILE A 718 -29.99 -3.91 -10.12
N THR A 719 -30.17 -5.20 -10.36
CA THR A 719 -31.04 -5.74 -11.40
C THR A 719 -31.44 -7.16 -11.06
N THR A 720 -32.56 -7.61 -11.63
CA THR A 720 -32.97 -9.02 -11.60
C THR A 720 -32.10 -9.90 -12.51
N ASN A 721 -31.27 -9.30 -13.38
CA ASN A 721 -30.33 -10.04 -14.21
C ASN A 721 -29.15 -10.58 -13.37
N GLN A 722 -29.25 -11.86 -13.01
CA GLN A 722 -28.25 -12.56 -12.20
C GLN A 722 -26.82 -12.50 -12.79
N ARG A 723 -26.67 -12.43 -14.12
CA ARG A 723 -25.35 -12.32 -14.75
C ARG A 723 -24.68 -10.98 -14.44
N VAL A 724 -25.46 -9.91 -14.37
CA VAL A 724 -24.95 -8.56 -14.06
C VAL A 724 -24.51 -8.49 -12.60
N THR A 725 -25.32 -8.99 -11.67
CA THR A 725 -24.96 -9.00 -10.24
C THR A 725 -23.77 -9.93 -9.97
N GLN A 726 -23.67 -11.04 -10.71
CA GLN A 726 -22.52 -11.95 -10.63
C GLN A 726 -21.20 -11.29 -11.07
N ILE A 727 -21.19 -10.47 -12.13
CA ILE A 727 -19.96 -9.77 -12.56
C ILE A 727 -19.42 -8.86 -11.46
N VAL A 728 -20.29 -8.13 -10.77
CA VAL A 728 -19.88 -7.23 -9.66
C VAL A 728 -19.37 -8.05 -8.48
N ALA A 729 -20.00 -9.20 -8.17
CA ALA A 729 -19.52 -10.11 -7.14
C ALA A 729 -18.15 -10.72 -7.48
N GLU A 730 -17.94 -11.15 -8.73
CA GLU A 730 -16.65 -11.67 -9.20
C GLU A 730 -15.54 -10.60 -9.19
N PHE A 731 -15.88 -9.35 -9.50
CA PHE A 731 -14.96 -8.23 -9.36
C PHE A 731 -14.52 -8.06 -7.90
N ARG A 732 -15.46 -8.01 -6.95
CA ARG A 732 -15.15 -7.88 -5.52
C ARG A 732 -14.31 -9.04 -5.01
N ALA A 733 -14.64 -10.27 -5.40
CA ALA A 733 -13.85 -11.46 -5.07
C ALA A 733 -12.41 -11.33 -5.60
N SER A 734 -12.24 -10.94 -6.86
CA SER A 734 -10.92 -10.71 -7.46
C SER A 734 -10.15 -9.60 -6.75
N LEU A 735 -10.81 -8.50 -6.40
CA LEU A 735 -10.23 -7.39 -5.66
C LEU A 735 -9.74 -7.84 -4.28
N MET A 736 -10.52 -8.65 -3.57
CA MET A 736 -10.14 -9.19 -2.27
C MET A 736 -8.96 -10.17 -2.35
N GLU A 737 -8.95 -11.07 -3.34
CA GLU A 737 -7.84 -12.02 -3.52
C GLU A 737 -6.54 -11.30 -3.89
N LEU A 738 -6.58 -10.36 -4.84
CA LEU A 738 -5.40 -9.58 -5.23
C LEU A 738 -4.87 -8.72 -4.08
N SER A 739 -5.73 -8.24 -3.19
CA SER A 739 -5.30 -7.44 -2.03
C SER A 739 -4.57 -8.24 -0.96
N LYS A 740 -4.63 -9.58 -0.99
CA LYS A 740 -3.80 -10.45 -0.13
C LYS A 740 -2.35 -10.52 -0.61
N LEU A 741 -2.10 -10.10 -1.85
CA LEU A 741 -0.78 -10.11 -2.46
C LEU A 741 -0.12 -8.77 -2.24
N ASP A 742 1.16 -8.81 -1.93
CA ASP A 742 1.96 -7.61 -1.87
C ASP A 742 2.48 -7.25 -3.27
N LEU A 743 1.86 -6.22 -3.85
CA LEU A 743 2.14 -5.72 -5.19
C LEU A 743 2.95 -4.41 -5.17
N ASP A 744 3.48 -4.00 -4.02
CA ASP A 744 4.32 -2.81 -3.91
C ASP A 744 5.82 -3.12 -4.09
N PHE A 745 6.23 -3.38 -5.33
CA PHE A 745 7.61 -3.75 -5.67
C PHE A 745 8.64 -2.64 -5.43
N SER A 746 8.18 -1.39 -5.32
CA SER A 746 9.05 -0.22 -5.12
C SER A 746 9.88 -0.33 -3.83
N ARG A 747 9.29 -0.83 -2.75
CA ARG A 747 9.93 -0.97 -1.43
C ARG A 747 11.05 -2.01 -1.40
N TYR A 748 11.10 -2.91 -2.39
CA TYR A 748 12.10 -3.99 -2.48
C TYR A 748 13.33 -3.63 -3.32
N LYS A 749 13.37 -2.45 -3.94
CA LYS A 749 14.48 -2.04 -4.82
C LYS A 749 15.85 -2.12 -4.15
N SER A 750 15.97 -1.79 -2.86
CA SER A 750 17.23 -1.89 -2.12
C SER A 750 17.68 -3.36 -1.93
N ALA A 751 16.73 -4.25 -1.62
CA ALA A 751 16.97 -5.67 -1.49
C ALA A 751 17.39 -6.31 -2.82
N PHE A 752 16.74 -5.93 -3.93
CA PHE A 752 17.10 -6.38 -5.28
C PHE A 752 18.53 -6.02 -5.67
N ASN A 753 18.93 -4.76 -5.43
CA ASN A 753 20.26 -4.27 -5.83
C ASN A 753 21.41 -4.89 -5.02
N SER A 754 21.16 -5.24 -3.75
CA SER A 754 22.18 -5.81 -2.86
C SER A 754 22.29 -7.34 -2.94
N MET A 755 21.46 -7.99 -3.79
CA MET A 755 21.23 -9.42 -3.64
C MET A 755 22.43 -10.32 -3.94
N LYS A 756 23.26 -9.96 -4.92
CA LYS A 756 24.48 -10.74 -5.21
C LYS A 756 25.36 -10.89 -3.97
N GLU A 757 25.52 -9.82 -3.21
CA GLU A 757 26.33 -9.79 -2.00
C GLU A 757 25.64 -10.52 -0.85
N VAL A 758 24.36 -10.26 -0.64
CA VAL A 758 23.58 -10.94 0.40
C VAL A 758 23.56 -12.45 0.20
N LEU A 759 23.40 -12.97 -1.03
CA LEU A 759 23.42 -14.41 -1.31
C LEU A 759 24.80 -15.04 -1.02
N ARG A 760 25.88 -14.33 -1.35
CA ARG A 760 27.25 -14.75 -0.99
C ARG A 760 27.41 -14.85 0.54
N SER A 761 26.93 -13.84 1.26
CA SER A 761 26.95 -13.83 2.72
C SER A 761 26.05 -14.90 3.34
N VAL A 762 24.91 -15.24 2.70
CA VAL A 762 24.05 -16.34 3.16
C VAL A 762 24.79 -17.66 3.08
N GLU A 763 25.46 -17.95 1.95
CA GLU A 763 26.27 -19.16 1.79
C GLU A 763 27.36 -19.28 2.87
N ALA A 764 28.13 -18.20 3.08
CA ALA A 764 29.15 -18.13 4.12
C ALA A 764 28.56 -18.31 5.54
N GLY A 765 27.41 -17.68 5.80
CA GLY A 765 26.71 -17.78 7.08
C GLY A 765 26.26 -19.19 7.43
N PHE A 766 25.83 -19.99 6.44
CA PHE A 766 25.49 -21.41 6.66
C PHE A 766 26.72 -22.28 6.95
N LYS A 767 27.89 -21.93 6.42
CA LYS A 767 29.17 -22.59 6.71
C LYS A 767 29.76 -22.21 8.07
N GLY A 768 29.11 -21.29 8.81
CA GLY A 768 29.60 -20.79 10.10
C GLY A 768 30.77 -19.81 9.97
N GLU A 769 31.00 -19.25 8.78
CA GLU A 769 32.07 -18.28 8.53
C GLU A 769 31.71 -16.91 9.14
N LYS A 770 32.72 -16.14 9.56
CA LYS A 770 32.51 -14.74 9.96
C LYS A 770 32.19 -13.91 8.73
N LEU A 771 31.15 -13.08 8.81
CA LEU A 771 30.74 -12.21 7.72
C LEU A 771 31.51 -10.89 7.76
N GLU A 772 32.25 -10.60 6.70
CA GLU A 772 32.75 -9.24 6.40
C GLU A 772 31.63 -8.45 5.71
N LEU A 773 30.64 -7.96 6.47
CA LEU A 773 29.62 -7.08 5.91
C LEU A 773 30.04 -5.63 6.09
N SER A 774 30.34 -4.94 4.99
CA SER A 774 30.39 -3.48 4.89
C SER A 774 29.07 -2.87 4.41
N ILE A 775 27.99 -3.66 4.38
CA ILE A 775 26.66 -3.11 4.13
C ILE A 775 26.28 -2.33 5.38
N SER A 776 25.85 -1.08 5.20
CA SER A 776 25.09 -0.33 6.20
C SER A 776 23.76 -1.06 6.44
N VAL A 777 23.84 -2.23 7.06
CA VAL A 777 22.71 -2.93 7.63
C VAL A 777 22.24 -1.98 8.71
N SER A 778 21.07 -1.38 8.50
CA SER A 778 20.32 -0.71 9.56
C SER A 778 20.23 -1.72 10.69
N ARG A 779 21.19 -1.64 11.61
CA ARG A 779 21.29 -2.45 12.81
C ARG A 779 19.90 -2.40 13.38
N SER A 780 19.23 -3.56 13.46
CA SER A 780 17.89 -3.71 14.01
C SER A 780 17.82 -2.80 15.21
N GLY A 781 17.20 -1.64 15.03
CA GLY A 781 17.22 -0.62 16.06
C GLY A 781 16.68 -1.32 17.27
N ASN A 782 17.41 -1.23 18.39
CA ASN A 782 16.83 -1.54 19.68
C ASN A 782 15.42 -0.99 19.61
N VAL A 783 14.42 -1.87 19.71
CA VAL A 783 13.02 -1.49 19.67
C VAL A 783 12.79 -0.71 20.96
N THR A 784 13.32 0.50 21.04
CA THR A 784 12.84 1.55 21.90
C THR A 784 11.46 1.79 21.35
N THR A 785 10.48 1.25 22.07
CA THR A 785 9.07 1.55 21.98
C THR A 785 8.87 3.02 22.29
N THR A 786 9.38 3.91 21.47
CA THR A 786 8.83 5.25 21.30
C THR A 786 7.80 5.12 20.20
N THR A 787 6.72 4.40 20.51
CA THR A 787 5.41 4.71 19.93
C THR A 787 5.18 6.18 20.25
N GLU A 788 5.46 7.05 19.28
CA GLU A 788 4.88 8.38 19.23
C GLU A 788 3.37 8.14 19.22
N PHE A 789 2.80 8.21 20.42
CA PHE A 789 1.38 8.38 20.62
C PHE A 789 1.03 9.71 19.96
N ALA A 790 0.70 9.67 18.67
CA ALA A 790 -0.20 10.63 18.06
C ALA A 790 -1.56 10.39 18.71
N ILE A 791 -1.68 10.77 19.99
CA ILE A 791 -2.96 10.95 20.64
C ILE A 791 -3.65 12.02 19.81
N VAL A 792 -4.59 11.58 18.99
CA VAL A 792 -5.71 12.39 18.51
C VAL A 792 -6.51 12.78 19.76
N ALA A 793 -5.94 13.66 20.58
CA ALA A 793 -6.66 14.38 21.60
C ALA A 793 -7.48 15.40 20.84
N THR A 794 -8.73 15.04 20.63
CA THR A 794 -9.80 15.99 20.41
C THR A 794 -9.62 17.19 21.33
N SER A 795 -9.58 18.38 20.73
CA SER A 795 -9.63 19.71 21.36
C SER A 795 -8.56 20.04 22.41
N SER A 796 -7.40 20.54 21.97
CA SER A 796 -6.66 21.63 22.65
C SER A 796 -5.42 22.05 21.84
N TYR A 797 -5.64 22.47 20.59
CA TYR A 797 -4.60 22.98 19.69
C TYR A 797 -3.97 24.32 20.14
N SER A 798 -4.43 24.91 21.26
CA SER A 798 -3.88 26.16 21.78
C SER A 798 -2.55 25.98 22.52
N GLY A 799 -2.35 24.90 23.28
CA GLY A 799 -1.17 24.77 24.15
C GLY A 799 0.16 24.64 23.40
N LEU A 800 0.20 23.84 22.33
CA LEU A 800 1.42 23.54 21.59
C LEU A 800 1.90 24.71 20.70
N VAL A 801 0.96 25.51 20.19
CA VAL A 801 1.31 26.73 19.44
C VAL A 801 1.95 27.77 20.36
N TYR A 802 1.51 27.88 21.62
CA TYR A 802 2.12 28.77 22.60
C TYR A 802 3.52 28.32 23.05
N THR A 803 3.75 27.02 23.24
CA THR A 803 5.08 26.51 23.64
C THR A 803 6.10 26.58 22.51
N VAL A 804 5.71 26.28 21.27
CA VAL A 804 6.60 26.42 20.12
C VAL A 804 6.85 27.91 19.81
N GLY A 805 5.82 28.74 19.88
CA GLY A 805 5.95 30.19 19.70
C GLY A 805 6.90 30.82 20.71
N THR A 806 6.82 30.44 21.99
CA THR A 806 7.72 30.93 23.04
C THR A 806 9.17 30.45 22.84
N LEU A 807 9.39 29.21 22.39
CA LEU A 807 10.73 28.70 22.06
C LEU A 807 11.35 29.43 20.87
N VAL A 808 10.59 29.67 19.81
CA VAL A 808 11.07 30.40 18.62
C VAL A 808 11.43 31.84 18.97
N ILE A 809 10.59 32.52 19.75
CA ILE A 809 10.87 33.88 20.22
C ILE A 809 12.13 33.89 21.10
N ALA A 810 12.31 32.90 22.00
CA ALA A 810 13.52 32.81 22.82
C ALA A 810 14.79 32.63 21.97
N VAL A 811 14.76 31.78 20.93
CA VAL A 811 15.90 31.60 20.01
C VAL A 811 16.18 32.88 19.21
N ILE A 812 15.13 33.55 18.71
CA ILE A 812 15.29 34.83 18.01
C ILE A 812 15.92 35.88 18.93
N LEU A 813 15.44 35.98 20.18
CA LEU A 813 16.01 36.92 21.14
C LEU A 813 17.47 36.62 21.46
N VAL A 814 17.84 35.34 21.65
CA VAL A 814 19.24 34.93 21.90
C VAL A 814 20.12 35.24 20.69
N THR A 815 19.65 34.99 19.46
CA THR A 815 20.43 35.31 18.25
C THR A 815 20.60 36.80 18.06
N ILE A 816 19.56 37.61 18.32
CA ILE A 816 19.65 39.07 18.31
C ILE A 816 20.62 39.56 19.38
N THR A 817 20.58 39.00 20.60
CA THR A 817 21.54 39.39 21.65
C THR A 817 22.97 39.04 21.25
N PHE A 818 23.18 37.87 20.64
CA PHE A 818 24.50 37.43 20.20
C PHE A 818 25.05 38.30 19.06
N LEU A 819 24.21 38.63 18.08
CA LEU A 819 24.56 39.53 16.98
C LEU A 819 24.82 40.95 17.48
N TRP A 820 24.02 41.43 18.43
CA TRP A 820 24.20 42.75 19.03
C TRP A 820 25.49 42.81 19.87
N CYS A 821 25.78 41.78 20.68
CA CYS A 821 27.04 41.70 21.44
C CYS A 821 28.27 41.56 20.54
N TRP A 822 28.12 41.02 19.33
CA TRP A 822 29.20 40.94 18.37
C TRP A 822 29.51 42.31 17.74
N TYR A 823 28.48 43.11 17.49
CA TYR A 823 28.60 44.43 16.86
C TYR A 823 28.98 45.53 17.86
N ASP A 824 28.42 45.53 19.07
CA ASP A 824 28.70 46.53 20.09
C ASP A 824 30.06 46.27 20.78
N GLN A 825 31.00 47.19 20.56
CA GLN A 825 32.33 47.16 21.18
C GLN A 825 32.30 47.24 22.72
N SER A 826 31.16 47.60 23.31
CA SER A 826 30.94 47.70 24.76
C SER A 826 30.63 46.35 25.41
N CYS A 827 30.29 45.33 24.63
CA CYS A 827 29.95 43.99 25.10
C CYS A 827 31.10 43.35 25.92
N ILE A 828 30.73 42.52 26.90
CA ILE A 828 31.65 41.76 27.78
C ILE A 828 32.70 40.99 26.98
N TYR A 829 32.33 40.41 25.84
CA TYR A 829 33.26 39.69 24.97
C TYR A 829 34.44 40.57 24.51
N HIS A 830 34.15 41.79 24.01
CA HIS A 830 35.19 42.72 23.57
C HIS A 830 36.00 43.29 24.73
N LYS A 831 35.38 43.49 25.91
CA LYS A 831 36.09 43.87 27.14
C LYS A 831 37.10 42.81 27.58
N LEU A 832 36.70 41.53 27.56
CA LEU A 832 37.57 40.41 27.91
C LEU A 832 38.72 40.25 26.91
N LYS A 833 38.42 40.35 25.61
CA LYS A 833 39.43 40.29 24.55
C LYS A 833 40.48 41.40 24.70
N ARG A 834 40.06 42.63 25.05
CA ARG A 834 40.98 43.74 25.29
C ARG A 834 41.91 43.48 26.48
N ARG A 835 41.38 42.98 27.60
CA ARG A 835 42.19 42.61 28.78
C ARG A 835 43.23 41.55 28.46
N TYR A 836 42.86 40.56 27.64
CA TYR A 836 43.78 39.48 27.27
C TYR A 836 44.96 39.99 26.41
N ILE A 837 44.70 40.92 25.48
CA ILE A 837 45.74 41.49 24.62
C ILE A 837 46.67 42.42 25.41
N THR A 838 46.16 43.20 26.36
CA THR A 838 47.02 44.06 27.21
C THR A 838 47.98 43.27 28.08
N ASN A 839 47.59 42.10 28.58
CA ASN A 839 48.43 41.30 29.47
C ASN A 839 49.58 40.58 28.76
N MET A 840 49.53 40.42 27.43
CA MET A 840 50.61 39.79 26.66
C MET A 840 51.79 40.72 26.33
N LYS A 841 51.67 42.04 26.54
CA LYS A 841 52.76 42.99 26.24
C LYS A 841 53.74 43.25 27.39
N THR A 842 53.59 42.56 28.52
CA THR A 842 54.49 42.68 29.68
C THR A 842 55.06 41.33 30.08
N ALA A 843 56.10 40.90 29.37
CA ALA A 843 57.03 39.88 29.84
C ALA A 843 58.45 40.34 29.44
N PRO A 844 59.34 40.70 30.38
CA PRO A 844 60.63 41.33 30.07
C PRO A 844 61.66 40.31 29.57
N GLU A 845 62.42 40.69 28.55
CA GLU A 845 63.65 40.02 28.11
C GLU A 845 64.66 39.98 29.27
N LEU A 846 65.06 38.77 29.69
CA LEU A 846 66.11 38.59 30.69
C LEU A 846 67.17 37.61 30.17
N GLY A 847 68.34 38.17 29.86
CA GLY A 847 69.62 37.70 30.37
C GLY A 847 70.16 36.39 29.80
N SER A 848 70.87 36.50 28.67
CA SER A 848 71.91 35.57 28.25
C SER A 848 73.05 35.52 29.28
N ILE A 849 73.30 34.35 29.87
CA ILE A 849 74.55 34.07 30.60
C ILE A 849 75.21 32.85 29.95
N THR A 850 76.44 33.08 29.52
CA THR A 850 77.38 32.23 28.80
C THR A 850 77.91 31.08 29.68
N PRO A 851 78.20 29.89 29.13
CA PRO A 851 78.47 28.66 29.89
C PRO A 851 79.97 28.41 30.13
N ASP A 852 80.31 27.75 31.25
CA ASP A 852 81.60 27.08 31.42
C ASP A 852 81.46 25.69 32.07
N SER A 853 82.15 24.76 31.42
CA SER A 853 82.66 23.42 31.79
C SER A 853 81.88 22.42 32.66
N SER A 854 81.56 21.29 32.00
CA SER A 854 81.81 19.89 32.41
C SER A 854 81.07 19.28 33.61
N GLN A 855 80.12 18.37 33.35
CA GLN A 855 80.37 16.93 33.35
C GLN A 855 79.09 16.13 33.11
N ASP A 856 79.22 15.22 32.15
CA ASP A 856 78.58 13.92 31.98
C ASP A 856 77.07 13.79 31.67
N SER A 857 76.89 12.99 30.62
CA SER A 857 75.73 12.67 29.82
C SER A 857 74.78 11.69 30.50
N GLN A 858 73.52 12.11 30.74
CA GLN A 858 72.38 11.18 30.74
C GLN A 858 71.01 11.88 30.69
N SER A 859 70.56 12.36 29.52
CA SER A 859 69.11 12.59 29.31
C SER A 859 68.70 12.64 27.84
N GLU A 860 68.91 11.54 27.11
CA GLU A 860 68.24 11.33 25.82
C GLU A 860 67.31 10.13 25.93
N ARG A 861 66.21 10.30 26.70
CA ARG A 861 65.01 9.44 26.68
C ARG A 861 63.90 9.97 27.60
N GLU A 862 63.35 11.15 27.30
CA GLU A 862 62.10 11.58 27.96
C GLU A 862 61.03 12.15 27.02
N ALA A 863 61.14 11.88 25.71
CA ALA A 863 60.18 12.36 24.72
C ALA A 863 59.20 11.29 24.16
N GLU A 864 59.16 10.06 24.69
CA GLU A 864 58.19 9.02 24.27
C GLU A 864 57.23 8.55 25.38
N ARG A 865 56.89 9.41 26.33
CA ARG A 865 56.00 9.04 27.45
C ARG A 865 54.74 9.88 27.61
N PHE A 866 53.99 10.10 26.53
CA PHE A 866 52.58 10.52 26.63
C PHE A 866 51.68 9.88 25.57
N VAL A 867 51.73 8.54 25.45
CA VAL A 867 50.67 7.73 24.81
C VAL A 867 50.29 6.60 25.76
N ALA A 868 49.51 6.90 26.81
CA ALA A 868 48.78 5.88 27.59
C ALA A 868 47.75 6.54 28.54
N ARG A 869 46.53 6.77 28.07
CA ARG A 869 45.34 6.84 28.94
C ARG A 869 44.25 5.96 28.33
N LYS A 870 44.26 4.67 28.71
CA LYS A 870 43.11 3.78 28.57
C LYS A 870 42.17 3.96 29.78
N PRO A 871 40.85 3.93 29.58
CA PRO A 871 39.87 4.31 30.60
C PRO A 871 39.60 3.17 31.60
N HIS A 872 39.35 3.59 32.84
CA HIS A 872 38.99 2.76 33.99
C HIS A 872 37.90 1.73 33.67
N THR A 873 38.23 0.46 33.85
CA THR A 873 37.26 -0.65 33.88
C THR A 873 37.12 -1.09 35.34
N SER A 874 35.92 -0.92 35.90
CA SER A 874 35.57 -1.35 37.25
C SER A 874 35.75 -2.86 37.40
N GLN A 875 36.61 -3.26 38.32
CA GLN A 875 36.84 -4.65 38.72
C GLN A 875 35.63 -5.17 39.51
N LEU A 876 34.96 -6.20 38.96
CA LEU A 876 34.12 -7.10 39.75
C LEU A 876 35.03 -8.04 40.58
N PRO A 877 34.66 -8.36 41.83
CA PRO A 877 35.46 -9.20 42.70
C PRO A 877 35.51 -10.66 42.20
N PRO A 878 36.62 -11.38 42.45
CA PRO A 878 36.86 -12.70 41.92
C PRO A 878 35.99 -13.78 42.60
N PRO A 879 35.65 -14.85 41.86
CA PRO A 879 34.79 -15.94 42.35
C PRO A 879 35.49 -16.81 43.40
N PRO A 880 34.73 -17.46 44.32
CA PRO A 880 35.30 -18.26 45.39
C PRO A 880 36.02 -19.50 44.86
N THR A 881 37.23 -19.73 45.39
CA THR A 881 38.07 -20.89 45.16
C THR A 881 37.37 -22.18 45.65
N PRO A 882 37.38 -23.29 44.88
CA PRO A 882 36.73 -24.54 45.28
C PRO A 882 37.59 -25.29 46.30
N SER A 883 37.01 -25.61 47.46
CA SER A 883 37.64 -26.50 48.46
C SER A 883 37.75 -27.94 47.94
N PRO A 884 38.80 -28.69 48.31
CA PRO A 884 39.18 -29.93 47.66
C PRO A 884 38.38 -31.15 48.13
N ALA A 885 38.29 -32.12 47.23
CA ALA A 885 37.57 -33.37 47.34
C ALA A 885 37.91 -34.22 48.57
N THR A 886 36.89 -34.60 49.33
CA THR A 886 36.92 -35.75 50.24
C THR A 886 36.50 -36.99 49.47
N LEU A 887 37.48 -37.79 49.07
CA LEU A 887 37.32 -39.17 48.62
C LEU A 887 37.31 -40.08 49.84
N THR A 888 36.27 -40.90 50.02
CA THR A 888 36.43 -42.24 50.60
C THR A 888 35.26 -43.16 50.19
N PRO A 889 35.50 -44.47 50.02
CA PRO A 889 34.74 -45.29 49.08
C PRO A 889 33.97 -46.46 49.73
N THR A 890 33.16 -47.11 48.89
CA THR A 890 32.78 -48.53 48.93
C THR A 890 31.78 -48.99 50.00
N SER A 891 30.57 -49.30 49.54
CA SER A 891 29.88 -50.52 49.97
C SER A 891 29.08 -51.09 48.80
N ALA A 892 29.67 -52.09 48.15
CA ALA A 892 28.93 -53.03 47.32
C ALA A 892 28.07 -53.90 48.25
N ASN A 893 26.77 -53.93 48.02
CA ASN A 893 25.92 -55.01 48.51
C ASN A 893 25.04 -55.50 47.37
N THR A 894 25.48 -56.63 46.83
CA THR A 894 24.72 -57.54 45.99
C THR A 894 23.55 -58.09 46.79
N THR A 895 22.32 -57.91 46.34
CA THR A 895 21.20 -58.77 46.79
C THR A 895 20.24 -59.00 45.63
N THR A 896 20.48 -60.15 45.00
CA THR A 896 19.52 -61.17 44.58
C THR A 896 18.16 -60.75 44.01
N ALA A 897 17.95 -61.25 42.79
CA ALA A 897 16.71 -61.26 42.04
C ALA A 897 15.51 -61.79 42.85
N ALA A 898 14.39 -61.07 42.77
CA ALA A 898 13.05 -61.59 42.98
C ALA A 898 12.18 -61.17 41.79
N SER A 899 11.66 -62.17 41.10
CA SER A 899 10.79 -62.03 39.94
C SER A 899 9.43 -61.46 40.34
N VAL A 900 8.95 -60.43 39.63
CA VAL A 900 7.52 -60.11 39.57
C VAL A 900 7.15 -59.83 38.11
N THR A 901 6.37 -60.76 37.58
CA THR A 901 5.79 -60.83 36.22
C THR A 901 4.76 -59.68 36.00
N PRO A 902 4.50 -59.24 34.75
CA PRO A 902 4.10 -57.87 34.44
C PRO A 902 2.58 -57.67 34.40
N SER A 903 2.11 -56.49 34.81
CA SER A 903 0.73 -56.05 34.58
C SER A 903 0.66 -54.55 34.31
N GLY A 904 -0.06 -54.19 33.24
CA GLY A 904 -0.71 -52.88 33.14
C GLY A 904 -0.03 -51.79 32.31
N LYS A 905 0.13 -52.00 31.00
CA LYS A 905 0.30 -50.90 30.03
C LYS A 905 -0.98 -50.02 30.01
N PRO A 906 -0.89 -48.69 30.18
CA PRO A 906 -2.04 -47.80 30.00
C PRO A 906 -2.29 -47.57 28.51
N VAL A 907 -3.46 -48.01 28.03
CA VAL A 907 -3.94 -47.73 26.67
C VAL A 907 -4.18 -46.22 26.53
N SER A 908 -3.40 -45.62 25.63
CA SER A 908 -3.33 -44.18 25.43
C SER A 908 -4.63 -43.60 24.83
N LYS A 909 -5.04 -42.47 25.40
CA LYS A 909 -6.17 -41.60 25.01
C LYS A 909 -6.16 -41.16 23.53
N VAL A 910 -5.06 -41.40 22.81
CA VAL A 910 -4.85 -41.03 21.40
C VAL A 910 -5.60 -41.97 20.45
N GLU A 911 -5.81 -43.23 20.81
CA GLU A 911 -6.44 -44.20 19.92
C GLU A 911 -7.96 -44.05 19.85
N LYS A 912 -8.59 -43.61 20.96
CA LYS A 912 -10.02 -43.27 21.00
C LYS A 912 -10.35 -42.08 20.09
N LEU A 913 -9.51 -41.05 20.09
CA LEU A 913 -9.63 -39.88 19.21
C LEU A 913 -9.47 -40.23 17.71
N LYS A 914 -8.64 -41.21 17.36
CA LYS A 914 -8.53 -41.69 15.97
C LYS A 914 -9.78 -42.47 15.54
N LYS A 915 -10.35 -43.32 16.41
CA LYS A 915 -11.57 -44.08 16.11
C LYS A 915 -12.77 -43.16 15.90
N ASP A 916 -12.95 -42.16 16.76
CA ASP A 916 -14.06 -41.20 16.64
C ASP A 916 -13.96 -40.38 15.34
N ARG A 917 -12.75 -40.02 14.91
CA ARG A 917 -12.54 -39.29 13.65
C ARG A 917 -12.90 -40.13 12.42
N ILE A 918 -12.54 -41.41 12.40
CA ILE A 918 -12.86 -42.33 11.30
C ILE A 918 -14.38 -42.58 11.22
N GLU A 919 -15.06 -42.66 12.36
CA GLU A 919 -16.50 -42.86 12.41
C GLU A 919 -17.28 -41.62 11.89
N VAL A 920 -16.82 -40.41 12.22
CA VAL A 920 -17.40 -39.17 11.70
C VAL A 920 -17.20 -39.05 10.19
N GLU A 921 -16.03 -39.42 9.65
CA GLU A 921 -15.80 -39.43 8.20
C GLU A 921 -16.67 -40.47 7.48
N LYS A 922 -16.80 -41.69 8.01
CA LYS A 922 -17.70 -42.71 7.45
C LYS A 922 -19.16 -42.22 7.39
N LYS A 923 -19.63 -41.52 8.44
CA LYS A 923 -20.98 -40.92 8.44
C LYS A 923 -21.13 -39.81 7.39
N ARG A 924 -20.10 -38.98 7.18
CA ARG A 924 -20.11 -37.93 6.13
C ARG A 924 -20.16 -38.50 4.72
N VAL A 925 -19.37 -39.55 4.44
CA VAL A 925 -19.34 -40.19 3.12
C VAL A 925 -20.67 -40.90 2.82
N SER A 926 -21.25 -41.60 3.80
CA SER A 926 -22.58 -42.23 3.67
C SER A 926 -23.68 -41.21 3.39
N LYS A 927 -23.66 -40.05 4.06
CA LYS A 927 -24.64 -38.98 3.83
C LYS A 927 -24.52 -38.37 2.43
N LYS A 928 -23.28 -38.22 1.92
CA LYS A 928 -23.02 -37.71 0.57
C LYS A 928 -23.46 -38.70 -0.52
N SER A 929 -23.27 -40.00 -0.28
CA SER A 929 -23.76 -41.06 -1.17
C SER A 929 -25.29 -41.11 -1.24
N ARG A 930 -26.00 -40.90 -0.12
CA ARG A 930 -27.47 -40.82 -0.14
C ARG A 930 -27.97 -39.58 -0.89
N LEU A 931 -27.32 -38.43 -0.71
CA LEU A 931 -27.73 -37.20 -1.39
C LEU A 931 -27.58 -37.30 -2.92
N ASN A 932 -26.50 -37.91 -3.41
CA ASN A 932 -26.29 -38.17 -4.84
C ASN A 932 -27.19 -39.28 -5.43
N LYS A 933 -27.97 -39.99 -4.60
CA LYS A 933 -28.94 -40.98 -5.08
C LYS A 933 -30.38 -40.44 -5.06
N THR A 934 -30.59 -39.29 -4.40
CA THR A 934 -31.87 -38.57 -4.36
C THR A 934 -31.92 -37.47 -5.41
N ILE A 935 -30.76 -36.89 -5.76
CA ILE A 935 -30.54 -36.21 -7.04
C ILE A 935 -30.42 -37.29 -8.12
#